data_AF-A0A1V3QWJ2-F1
#
_entry.id   AF-A0A1V3QWJ2-F1
#
_cell.length_a   1.000
_cell.length_b   1.000
_cell.length_c   1.000
_cell.angle_alpha   90.00
_cell.angle_beta   90.00
_cell.angle_gamma   90.00
#
_symmetry.space_group_name_H-M   'P 1'
#
loop_
_entity.id
_entity.type
_entity.pdbx_description
1 polymer ?
#
loop_
_entity_poly.entity_id
_entity_poly.type
_entity_poly.pdbx_seq_one_letter_code
_entity_poly.pdbx_strand_id
1 'polypeptide(L)'
;MNTNSNNIGLPNIEDLQHLANELFSALPNEFPKEISLSPDHNEHPRGTKIAETILSAGNLGKVETIFPVSSHDTLMGQSGYAPPVIPNQAGSPLGFSQSPPSMGGFGGSPSVASYANLGSLGTPPNSFSNIPNPNFLEQDLNSVDTSKYALGNGEVPFAIGTGNNVNMENPQTDFVDLNLQNNKKEPSYLPYEYEGASFEAELKKALDLVNTSFGIPLEKGSVGLELKSSYYFLDQNPFAFDSRKPAISSVVPIQPQSRSGWVGSNFDANLIKKDFPILSETVNGKPLIWFDNAATTQKPKTVIDRVAYFYEHENSNIHRAAHELAARASDAYEAAREKVRVFLNAGSVNEIVFVRGATEGVNLVAESWGNHKLVAGDEIIISHLEHHANIVPWKRLADKKGLVLRVIPVDDDGQILLDEYAKLLNSKTKLVAFTQVSNALGTVTPAKQMVEMAHTVGAKVLLDGAQSVSHMKVDVRYLNADWLVFSGHKLFGPTGIGVVYGKEDLLNEMEPYQSGGNMIQDVTFEEIKYHKAPNRFEAGTGNIADAIGLGAAIDYISKIGIEAIGQYEHYLLEYATHLLKQIPGVRLIGTAANKASVLSFTLEGFTNDEVGKALNREGIAVRTGHHCAQPILRRMGVETTVRPSLAFYNTCQDVDVFIETLWRLKTSK
;
A
#
# COMPACT_ATOMS: atom_id res chain seq x y z
N MET A 1 33.90 28.57 2.41
CA MET A 1 34.17 30.02 2.58
C MET A 1 33.51 30.48 3.88
N ASN A 2 34.00 31.56 4.50
CA ASN A 2 33.31 32.17 5.65
C ASN A 2 32.25 33.11 5.09
N THR A 3 30.96 32.83 5.30
CA THR A 3 29.87 33.74 4.88
C THR A 3 29.83 34.92 5.83
N ASN A 4 29.84 36.14 5.31
CA ASN A 4 29.67 37.31 6.16
C ASN A 4 28.20 37.41 6.57
N SER A 5 27.96 37.30 7.88
CA SER A 5 26.64 37.59 8.44
C SER A 5 26.43 39.10 8.51
N ASN A 6 25.26 39.55 8.05
CA ASN A 6 24.83 40.92 8.24
C ASN A 6 24.62 41.20 9.74
N ASN A 7 24.49 42.47 10.15
CA ASN A 7 24.41 42.95 11.55
C ASN A 7 23.27 42.36 12.43
N ILE A 8 22.54 41.35 11.95
CA ILE A 8 21.45 40.63 12.62
C ILE A 8 21.73 39.11 12.68
N GLY A 9 22.95 38.66 12.34
CA GLY A 9 23.39 37.26 12.43
C GLY A 9 22.98 36.34 11.27
N LEU A 10 22.22 36.85 10.29
CA LEU A 10 21.82 36.10 9.10
C LEU A 10 22.87 36.23 7.98
N PRO A 11 23.16 35.15 7.22
CA PRO A 11 24.10 35.18 6.09
C PRO A 11 23.62 36.13 4.98
N ASN A 12 24.57 36.83 4.34
CA ASN A 12 24.26 37.73 3.23
C ASN A 12 23.60 36.99 2.04
N ILE A 13 22.56 37.60 1.45
CA ILE A 13 21.83 37.04 0.31
C ILE A 13 22.75 36.94 -0.93
N GLU A 14 23.68 37.89 -1.10
CA GLU A 14 24.66 37.85 -2.20
C GLU A 14 25.67 36.71 -2.03
N ASP A 15 26.11 36.41 -0.80
CA ASP A 15 26.98 35.26 -0.51
C ASP A 15 26.25 33.94 -0.78
N LEU A 16 24.96 33.84 -0.40
CA LEU A 16 24.11 32.67 -0.70
C LEU A 16 23.85 32.50 -2.20
N GLN A 17 23.66 33.61 -2.92
CA GLN A 17 23.51 33.64 -4.37
C GLN A 17 24.76 33.08 -5.06
N HIS A 18 25.95 33.55 -4.64
CA HIS A 18 27.23 33.12 -5.18
C HIS A 18 27.48 31.62 -4.90
N LEU A 19 27.21 31.17 -3.68
CA LEU A 19 27.37 29.76 -3.29
C LEU A 19 26.43 28.84 -4.09
N ALA A 20 25.18 29.26 -4.33
CA ALA A 20 24.25 28.53 -5.16
C ALA A 20 24.74 28.45 -6.62
N ASN A 21 25.17 29.57 -7.20
CA ASN A 21 25.64 29.60 -8.59
C ASN A 21 26.94 28.80 -8.79
N GLU A 22 27.88 28.81 -7.83
CA GLU A 22 29.04 27.89 -7.84
C GLU A 22 28.58 26.42 -7.86
N LEU A 23 27.64 26.04 -6.99
CA LEU A 23 27.11 24.67 -6.93
C LEU A 23 26.44 24.24 -8.26
N PHE A 24 25.65 25.11 -8.88
CA PHE A 24 25.01 24.83 -10.18
C PHE A 24 26.02 24.80 -11.34
N SER A 25 27.08 25.62 -11.30
CA SER A 25 28.13 25.61 -12.32
C SER A 25 28.92 24.29 -12.39
N ALA A 26 28.97 23.54 -11.28
CA ALA A 26 29.65 22.25 -11.17
C ALA A 26 28.80 21.06 -11.66
N LEU A 27 27.52 21.28 -12.01
CA LEU A 27 26.63 20.24 -12.52
C LEU A 27 26.70 20.10 -14.05
N PRO A 28 26.30 18.94 -14.62
CA PRO A 28 26.24 18.73 -16.06
C PRO A 28 25.35 19.76 -16.78
N ASN A 29 25.61 19.97 -18.08
CA ASN A 29 25.03 21.03 -18.93
C ASN A 29 23.49 21.05 -19.08
N GLU A 30 22.76 20.20 -18.38
CA GLU A 30 21.28 20.10 -18.43
C GLU A 30 20.59 20.94 -17.33
N PHE A 31 21.34 21.62 -16.46
CA PHE A 31 20.81 22.54 -15.44
C PHE A 31 21.11 24.02 -15.78
N PRO A 32 20.21 24.96 -15.43
CA PRO A 32 20.48 26.40 -15.55
C PRO A 32 21.64 26.79 -14.64
N LYS A 33 22.64 27.48 -15.21
CA LYS A 33 23.93 27.73 -14.55
C LYS A 33 23.97 28.97 -13.66
N GLU A 34 22.95 29.81 -13.74
CA GLU A 34 22.76 30.96 -12.86
C GLU A 34 21.28 31.02 -12.43
N ILE A 35 21.06 31.30 -11.15
CA ILE A 35 19.76 31.67 -10.58
C ILE A 35 19.90 33.10 -10.05
N SER A 36 18.79 33.85 -10.02
CA SER A 36 18.66 35.14 -9.33
C SER A 36 17.64 35.00 -8.19
N LEU A 37 17.98 35.52 -7.02
CA LEU A 37 17.15 35.61 -5.81
C LEU A 37 16.57 37.03 -5.64
N SER A 38 16.67 37.88 -6.68
CA SER A 38 16.09 39.22 -6.67
C SER A 38 14.55 39.14 -6.49
N PRO A 39 13.96 39.95 -5.60
CA PRO A 39 12.53 39.88 -5.29
C PRO A 39 11.66 40.67 -6.30
N ASP A 40 11.90 40.53 -7.60
CA ASP A 40 10.94 41.00 -8.61
C ASP A 40 9.83 39.95 -8.78
N HIS A 41 8.60 40.32 -8.39
CA HIS A 41 7.48 39.40 -8.22
C HIS A 41 6.95 38.79 -9.53
N ASN A 42 7.44 39.23 -10.70
CA ASN A 42 6.81 38.91 -11.99
C ASN A 42 7.42 37.71 -12.73
N GLU A 43 8.64 37.24 -12.40
CA GLU A 43 9.34 36.25 -13.23
C GLU A 43 9.10 34.77 -12.83
N HIS A 44 8.90 34.45 -11.54
CA HIS A 44 8.70 33.07 -11.10
C HIS A 44 7.69 32.89 -9.94
N PRO A 45 6.38 32.75 -10.21
CA PRO A 45 5.35 32.61 -9.17
C PRO A 45 5.44 31.33 -8.32
N ARG A 46 6.29 30.36 -8.70
CA ARG A 46 6.65 29.22 -7.82
C ARG A 46 7.79 29.54 -6.87
N GLY A 47 8.76 30.37 -7.27
CA GLY A 47 9.88 30.78 -6.43
C GLY A 47 9.42 31.69 -5.30
N THR A 48 8.61 32.70 -5.62
CA THR A 48 7.98 33.62 -4.65
C THR A 48 7.26 32.85 -3.55
N LYS A 49 6.44 31.85 -3.94
CA LYS A 49 5.62 31.08 -2.99
C LYS A 49 6.44 30.16 -2.08
N ILE A 50 7.60 29.68 -2.53
CA ILE A 50 8.55 28.94 -1.71
C ILE A 50 9.24 29.89 -0.71
N ALA A 51 9.68 31.07 -1.17
CA ALA A 51 10.28 32.09 -0.29
C ALA A 51 9.30 32.59 0.78
N GLU A 52 8.05 32.88 0.40
CA GLU A 52 6.97 33.23 1.34
C GLU A 52 6.72 32.13 2.37
N THR A 53 6.71 30.86 1.95
CA THR A 53 6.54 29.71 2.86
C THR A 53 7.69 29.64 3.86
N ILE A 54 8.95 29.78 3.41
CA ILE A 54 10.13 29.78 4.28
C ILE A 54 10.12 30.95 5.27
N LEU A 55 9.75 32.15 4.82
CA LEU A 55 9.64 33.33 5.68
C LEU A 55 8.51 33.20 6.72
N SER A 56 7.38 32.58 6.34
CA SER A 56 6.26 32.31 7.25
C SER A 56 6.58 31.25 8.31
N ALA A 57 7.46 30.29 8.01
CA ALA A 57 7.91 29.25 8.94
C ALA A 57 8.88 29.78 10.03
N GLY A 58 9.47 30.96 9.83
CA GLY A 58 10.48 31.53 10.73
C GLY A 58 9.95 32.23 11.99
N ASN A 59 8.64 32.17 12.30
CA ASN A 59 8.04 33.02 13.32
C ASN A 59 7.12 32.28 14.33
N LEU A 60 7.72 31.43 15.16
CA LEU A 60 7.18 31.02 16.47
C LEU A 60 8.27 31.24 17.53
N GLY A 61 7.92 31.93 18.61
CA GLY A 61 8.89 32.64 19.44
C GLY A 61 9.40 31.93 20.70
N LYS A 62 10.61 32.35 21.10
CA LYS A 62 11.15 32.44 22.47
C LYS A 62 10.96 31.24 23.43
N VAL A 63 12.06 30.54 23.68
CA VAL A 63 12.41 30.01 25.02
C VAL A 63 13.81 30.53 25.36
N GLU A 64 14.00 30.99 26.59
CA GLU A 64 15.26 31.59 27.04
C GLU A 64 16.33 30.55 27.43
N THR A 65 17.58 31.01 27.29
CA THR A 65 18.87 30.42 27.66
C THR A 65 18.94 29.45 28.84
N ILE A 66 19.96 28.57 28.82
CA ILE A 66 20.94 28.44 29.93
C ILE A 66 22.22 27.66 29.49
N PHE A 67 23.38 28.11 30.02
CA PHE A 67 24.74 27.51 30.01
C PHE A 67 25.68 27.64 28.78
N PRO A 68 27.02 27.71 29.00
CA PRO A 68 27.74 28.94 28.64
C PRO A 68 28.89 28.79 27.62
N VAL A 69 29.36 29.95 27.14
CA VAL A 69 30.60 30.12 26.38
C VAL A 69 31.78 30.35 27.33
N SER A 70 32.96 29.82 27.00
CA SER A 70 34.24 30.44 27.39
C SER A 70 35.12 30.64 26.15
N SER A 71 35.76 31.79 26.09
CA SER A 71 36.53 32.31 24.96
C SER A 71 37.99 32.54 25.37
N HIS A 72 38.92 32.40 24.42
CA HIS A 72 40.12 33.23 24.18
C HIS A 72 40.89 32.60 22.99
N ASP A 73 41.15 33.32 21.90
CA ASP A 73 42.28 34.25 21.68
C ASP A 73 43.66 33.54 21.70
N THR A 74 44.61 33.72 20.77
CA THR A 74 44.73 34.72 19.68
C THR A 74 45.83 34.34 18.65
N LEU A 75 45.75 34.92 17.44
CA LEU A 75 46.87 35.44 16.58
C LEU A 75 47.95 34.55 15.92
N MET A 76 48.15 34.81 14.61
CA MET A 76 49.41 34.71 13.79
C MET A 76 50.03 33.30 13.56
N GLY A 77 50.68 32.96 12.44
CA GLY A 77 50.94 33.64 11.15
C GLY A 77 52.07 32.91 10.36
N GLN A 78 52.17 33.16 9.04
CA GLN A 78 53.31 32.86 8.11
C GLN A 78 53.61 31.41 7.63
N SER A 79 53.25 31.16 6.36
CA SER A 79 54.07 30.65 5.21
C SER A 79 55.39 29.84 5.40
N GLY A 80 55.55 28.75 4.61
CA GLY A 80 56.88 28.17 4.27
C GLY A 80 56.87 26.86 3.45
N TYR A 81 57.55 26.85 2.29
CA TYR A 81 57.59 25.80 1.24
C TYR A 81 58.41 24.50 1.51
N ALA A 82 57.84 23.34 1.10
CA ALA A 82 58.46 22.28 0.25
C ALA A 82 59.55 21.29 0.85
N PRO A 83 60.09 20.27 0.10
CA PRO A 83 59.81 18.84 0.37
C PRO A 83 61.08 17.92 0.49
N PRO A 84 61.14 16.67 -0.04
CA PRO A 84 60.81 15.39 0.62
C PRO A 84 62.01 14.40 0.80
N VAL A 85 61.88 13.36 1.65
CA VAL A 85 62.86 12.23 1.73
C VAL A 85 62.17 10.87 2.03
N ILE A 86 62.67 9.79 1.40
CA ILE A 86 62.30 8.37 1.60
C ILE A 86 63.54 7.59 2.10
N PRO A 87 63.36 6.56 2.97
CA PRO A 87 63.90 5.20 2.68
C PRO A 87 62.87 4.09 3.05
N ASN A 88 62.53 3.05 2.25
CA ASN A 88 63.29 1.84 1.84
C ASN A 88 64.12 1.20 2.99
N GLN A 89 64.26 -0.12 3.25
CA GLN A 89 63.85 -1.44 2.72
C GLN A 89 64.26 -2.49 3.81
N ALA A 90 64.00 -3.81 3.82
CA ALA A 90 63.09 -4.79 3.19
C ALA A 90 63.29 -6.17 3.91
N GLY A 91 62.46 -7.20 3.69
CA GLY A 91 62.84 -8.59 4.05
C GLY A 91 61.75 -9.64 4.32
N SER A 92 61.87 -10.79 3.68
CA SER A 92 61.27 -12.12 4.00
C SER A 92 62.40 -13.17 3.81
N PRO A 93 62.27 -14.52 3.96
CA PRO A 93 61.09 -15.36 4.26
C PRO A 93 61.35 -16.61 5.19
N LEU A 94 60.40 -17.57 5.20
CA LEU A 94 60.50 -19.02 5.54
C LEU A 94 60.66 -19.51 7.00
N GLY A 95 59.88 -20.55 7.35
CA GLY A 95 60.05 -21.40 8.55
C GLY A 95 58.89 -22.37 8.80
N PHE A 96 59.13 -23.69 8.82
CA PHE A 96 58.14 -24.75 9.09
C PHE A 96 58.10 -25.16 10.58
N SER A 97 56.95 -25.71 11.02
CA SER A 97 56.80 -27.03 11.71
C SER A 97 56.11 -27.10 13.10
N GLN A 98 55.46 -28.26 13.31
CA GLN A 98 55.10 -28.97 14.56
C GLN A 98 53.86 -28.58 15.41
N SER A 99 52.85 -29.46 15.35
CA SER A 99 52.04 -29.97 16.48
C SER A 99 52.84 -31.08 17.24
N PRO A 100 52.36 -31.80 18.30
CA PRO A 100 51.03 -31.90 18.97
C PRO A 100 51.19 -31.88 20.55
N PRO A 101 50.42 -32.56 21.46
CA PRO A 101 49.15 -33.31 21.35
C PRO A 101 48.06 -33.14 22.46
N SER A 102 46.84 -33.58 22.10
CA SER A 102 45.75 -34.25 22.86
C SER A 102 45.58 -34.17 24.39
N MET A 103 44.32 -33.94 24.81
CA MET A 103 43.45 -34.67 25.79
C MET A 103 42.29 -33.69 26.16
N GLY A 104 41.02 -34.05 26.36
CA GLY A 104 40.38 -35.35 26.54
C GLY A 104 39.67 -35.40 27.90
N GLY A 105 38.37 -35.08 28.00
CA GLY A 105 37.64 -35.21 29.27
C GLY A 105 36.32 -34.45 29.42
N PHE A 106 35.26 -35.21 29.66
CA PHE A 106 33.94 -34.88 30.20
C PHE A 106 33.81 -33.69 31.16
N GLY A 107 32.79 -32.85 30.92
CA GLY A 107 31.54 -32.83 31.70
C GLY A 107 31.52 -32.36 33.17
N GLY A 108 30.50 -31.56 33.51
CA GLY A 108 30.02 -31.38 34.89
C GLY A 108 30.11 -29.94 35.43
N SER A 109 28.96 -29.34 35.72
CA SER A 109 28.84 -28.16 36.57
C SER A 109 29.33 -28.43 38.00
N PRO A 110 29.61 -27.38 38.78
CA PRO A 110 29.04 -27.40 40.13
C PRO A 110 28.45 -26.07 40.59
N SER A 111 27.46 -26.17 41.48
CA SER A 111 26.90 -25.09 42.27
C SER A 111 27.10 -25.40 43.76
N VAL A 112 27.46 -24.38 44.55
CA VAL A 112 27.29 -24.27 46.02
C VAL A 112 28.08 -25.22 46.94
N ALA A 113 28.83 -24.63 47.87
CA ALA A 113 29.03 -25.13 49.24
C ALA A 113 29.18 -23.93 50.21
N SER A 114 28.65 -24.07 51.43
CA SER A 114 28.55 -23.01 52.46
C SER A 114 28.99 -23.52 53.86
N TYR A 115 28.92 -22.62 54.86
CA TYR A 115 29.15 -22.79 56.33
C TYR A 115 30.61 -22.53 56.79
N ALA A 116 30.96 -21.53 57.64
CA ALA A 116 30.48 -21.05 58.96
C ALA A 116 31.18 -21.77 60.15
N ASN A 117 31.38 -21.24 61.37
CA ASN A 117 30.96 -19.99 62.04
C ASN A 117 31.89 -19.69 63.28
N LEU A 118 31.72 -18.52 63.93
CA LEU A 118 32.29 -17.98 65.22
C LEU A 118 32.99 -16.64 64.94
N GLY A 119 32.48 -15.44 65.27
CA GLY A 119 31.83 -14.92 66.49
C GLY A 119 32.64 -13.67 66.89
N SER A 120 32.13 -12.48 67.20
CA SER A 120 30.86 -12.10 67.85
C SER A 120 30.50 -10.63 67.56
N LEU A 121 29.19 -10.35 67.41
CA LEU A 121 28.49 -9.05 67.59
C LEU A 121 29.03 -7.79 66.89
N GLY A 122 28.36 -7.40 65.79
CA GLY A 122 28.56 -6.11 65.12
C GLY A 122 27.66 -5.89 63.91
N THR A 123 26.36 -5.67 64.11
CA THR A 123 25.44 -5.17 63.06
C THR A 123 24.75 -3.88 63.53
N PRO A 124 24.54 -2.89 62.64
CA PRO A 124 24.16 -1.54 63.05
C PRO A 124 22.64 -1.39 63.22
N PRO A 125 22.18 -0.64 64.24
CA PRO A 125 20.82 -0.12 64.29
C PRO A 125 20.78 1.42 64.14
N ASN A 126 19.80 1.90 63.37
CA ASN A 126 19.09 3.20 63.44
C ASN A 126 19.92 4.51 63.59
N SER A 127 19.62 5.57 62.86
CA SER A 127 18.44 6.44 63.10
C SER A 127 18.59 7.70 62.21
N PHE A 128 17.61 8.57 61.92
CA PHE A 128 16.41 8.95 62.68
C PHE A 128 15.21 9.26 61.78
N SER A 129 14.01 9.02 62.31
CA SER A 129 12.79 9.79 62.01
C SER A 129 12.72 11.03 62.92
N ASN A 130 12.07 12.12 62.49
CA ASN A 130 10.95 12.77 63.20
C ASN A 130 10.59 14.17 62.68
N ILE A 131 9.29 14.45 62.70
CA ILE A 131 8.65 15.77 62.55
C ILE A 131 8.62 16.44 63.95
N PRO A 132 8.63 17.78 64.08
CA PRO A 132 7.37 18.47 64.38
C PRO A 132 7.17 19.88 63.76
N ASN A 133 5.88 20.22 63.66
CA ASN A 133 5.21 21.52 63.44
C ASN A 133 5.62 22.62 64.49
N PRO A 134 5.11 23.88 64.52
CA PRO A 134 4.01 24.51 63.74
C PRO A 134 4.21 26.01 63.33
N ASN A 135 3.10 26.67 62.96
CA ASN A 135 2.80 28.13 62.93
C ASN A 135 3.01 28.89 61.60
N PHE A 136 2.26 29.97 61.29
CA PHE A 136 0.83 30.37 61.47
C PHE A 136 0.69 31.76 60.77
N LEU A 137 -0.56 32.22 60.55
CA LEU A 137 -0.95 33.56 60.03
C LEU A 137 -0.74 33.75 58.51
N GLU A 138 -1.75 33.91 57.64
CA GLU A 138 -3.05 34.63 57.67
C GLU A 138 -2.94 36.11 57.27
N GLN A 139 -4.00 36.59 56.57
CA GLN A 139 -4.34 37.95 56.14
C GLN A 139 -3.96 38.40 54.70
N ASP A 140 -4.77 39.23 54.00
CA ASP A 140 -6.25 39.43 53.96
C ASP A 140 -6.60 40.45 52.83
N LEU A 141 -7.90 40.63 52.49
CA LEU A 141 -8.55 41.83 51.85
C LEU A 141 -8.17 42.15 50.36
N ASN A 142 -9.02 42.55 49.40
CA ASN A 142 -10.44 42.93 49.37
C ASN A 142 -10.90 43.33 47.93
N SER A 143 -12.22 43.57 47.76
CA SER A 143 -12.94 44.24 46.65
C SER A 143 -12.96 43.52 45.29
N VAL A 144 -14.08 43.07 44.69
CA VAL A 144 -15.52 43.46 44.67
C VAL A 144 -15.85 44.73 43.86
N ASP A 145 -16.40 44.56 42.65
CA ASP A 145 -17.81 44.93 42.36
C ASP A 145 -18.44 44.18 41.13
N THR A 146 -19.77 43.98 41.19
CA THR A 146 -20.82 43.62 40.18
C THR A 146 -20.44 42.97 38.81
N SER A 147 -20.88 41.75 38.41
CA SER A 147 -22.23 41.12 38.22
C SER A 147 -23.04 41.68 37.02
N LYS A 148 -23.70 40.95 36.11
CA LYS A 148 -24.16 39.53 35.92
C LYS A 148 -24.07 39.18 34.41
N TYR A 149 -24.04 37.94 33.89
CA TYR A 149 -24.93 36.78 34.11
C TYR A 149 -24.19 35.42 34.01
N ALA A 150 -24.89 34.33 34.39
CA ALA A 150 -24.27 33.16 35.01
C ALA A 150 -23.89 31.98 34.10
N LEU A 151 -22.78 31.33 34.47
CA LEU A 151 -22.32 29.99 34.08
C LEU A 151 -22.79 28.92 35.08
N GLY A 152 -22.76 27.66 34.66
CA GLY A 152 -22.79 26.49 35.53
C GLY A 152 -21.61 25.56 35.24
N ASN A 153 -20.53 25.71 36.01
CA ASN A 153 -19.35 24.81 36.02
C ASN A 153 -19.70 23.47 36.72
N GLY A 154 -18.91 22.40 36.69
CA GLY A 154 -17.52 22.24 36.24
C GLY A 154 -17.02 20.80 36.47
N GLU A 155 -15.70 20.64 36.55
CA GLU A 155 -14.97 19.38 36.36
C GLU A 155 -14.78 18.47 37.61
N VAL A 156 -14.11 17.34 37.36
CA VAL A 156 -13.72 16.18 38.21
C VAL A 156 -13.07 16.46 39.57
N PRO A 157 -13.01 15.42 40.45
CA PRO A 157 -11.74 15.08 41.11
C PRO A 157 -11.45 13.56 41.26
N PHE A 158 -10.19 13.23 41.59
CA PHE A 158 -9.68 11.86 41.80
C PHE A 158 -9.25 11.61 43.26
N ALA A 159 -9.61 10.44 43.80
CA ALA A 159 -9.13 9.68 44.98
C ALA A 159 -8.58 10.37 46.27
N ILE A 160 -9.08 9.92 47.44
CA ILE A 160 -8.41 8.94 48.34
C ILE A 160 -9.31 8.63 49.56
N GLY A 161 -9.35 7.36 50.01
CA GLY A 161 -9.34 7.08 51.46
C GLY A 161 -10.62 6.64 52.18
N THR A 162 -11.22 5.50 51.82
CA THR A 162 -11.93 4.65 52.80
C THR A 162 -11.47 3.20 52.68
N GLY A 163 -10.99 2.62 53.78
CA GLY A 163 -10.55 1.24 53.81
C GLY A 163 -11.71 0.27 53.93
N ASN A 164 -11.70 -0.81 53.15
CA ASN A 164 -12.45 -2.03 53.43
C ASN A 164 -11.63 -3.23 52.94
N ASN A 165 -11.27 -4.12 53.85
CA ASN A 165 -10.62 -5.38 53.51
C ASN A 165 -11.63 -6.31 52.83
N VAL A 166 -11.39 -6.68 51.57
CA VAL A 166 -12.18 -7.71 50.90
C VAL A 166 -11.65 -9.08 51.34
N ASN A 167 -12.48 -9.84 52.07
CA ASN A 167 -12.17 -11.21 52.44
C ASN A 167 -12.30 -12.12 51.20
N MET A 168 -11.19 -12.72 50.76
CA MET A 168 -11.16 -13.57 49.56
C MET A 168 -11.88 -14.92 49.72
N GLU A 169 -12.33 -15.30 50.92
CA GLU A 169 -13.07 -16.55 51.13
C GLU A 169 -14.61 -16.40 51.12
N ASN A 170 -15.17 -15.18 51.12
CA ASN A 170 -16.62 -14.98 50.97
C ASN A 170 -17.02 -13.54 50.53
N PRO A 171 -17.16 -13.26 49.22
CA PRO A 171 -17.66 -11.98 48.73
C PRO A 171 -19.20 -11.93 48.72
N GLN A 172 -19.80 -11.18 49.65
CA GLN A 172 -21.24 -10.87 49.61
C GLN A 172 -21.55 -9.78 48.58
N THR A 173 -22.51 -10.03 47.68
CA THR A 173 -23.06 -9.02 46.76
C THR A 173 -24.58 -9.04 46.81
N ASP A 174 -25.17 -8.20 47.65
CA ASP A 174 -26.61 -7.92 47.65
C ASP A 174 -26.84 -6.41 47.60
N PHE A 175 -27.46 -5.95 46.50
CA PHE A 175 -28.13 -4.65 46.43
C PHE A 175 -29.63 -4.91 46.26
N VAL A 176 -30.45 -4.25 47.07
CA VAL A 176 -31.91 -4.45 47.11
C VAL A 176 -32.61 -3.50 46.13
N ASP A 177 -33.32 -4.05 45.14
CA ASP A 177 -34.30 -3.31 44.33
C ASP A 177 -35.68 -3.32 45.04
N LEU A 178 -36.29 -2.14 45.14
CA LEU A 178 -37.54 -1.91 45.87
C LEU A 178 -38.81 -2.27 45.07
N ASN A 179 -38.70 -2.71 43.81
CA ASN A 179 -39.86 -3.04 42.98
C ASN A 179 -40.39 -4.48 43.13
N LEU A 180 -39.78 -5.32 43.99
CA LEU A 180 -40.12 -6.75 44.14
C LEU A 180 -40.75 -7.11 45.50
N GLN A 181 -41.84 -6.42 45.87
CA GLN A 181 -42.72 -6.86 46.97
C GLN A 181 -44.21 -6.77 46.61
N ASN A 182 -44.73 -7.81 45.94
CA ASN A 182 -45.95 -8.55 46.33
C ASN A 182 -46.45 -9.49 45.23
N ASN A 183 -46.10 -10.79 45.33
CA ASN A 183 -47.09 -11.87 45.46
C ASN A 183 -46.40 -13.23 45.65
N LYS A 184 -46.81 -13.97 46.69
CA LYS A 184 -46.29 -15.31 47.01
C LYS A 184 -47.16 -16.41 46.39
N LYS A 185 -46.57 -17.34 45.65
CA LYS A 185 -46.48 -18.79 45.99
C LYS A 185 -45.82 -19.61 44.87
N GLU A 186 -45.06 -20.62 45.31
CA GLU A 186 -44.27 -21.61 44.56
C GLU A 186 -45.10 -22.71 43.86
N PRO A 187 -44.50 -23.66 43.08
CA PRO A 187 -43.08 -23.79 42.68
C PRO A 187 -42.80 -24.06 41.17
N SER A 188 -41.52 -23.89 40.78
CA SER A 188 -40.75 -24.58 39.72
C SER A 188 -41.41 -24.97 38.37
N TYR A 189 -40.99 -24.32 37.28
CA TYR A 189 -40.97 -24.91 35.93
C TYR A 189 -39.79 -24.37 35.09
N LEU A 190 -39.12 -25.28 34.36
CA LEU A 190 -38.31 -24.95 33.18
C LEU A 190 -39.26 -24.92 31.96
N PRO A 191 -39.32 -23.86 31.15
CA PRO A 191 -40.28 -23.76 30.06
C PRO A 191 -39.71 -24.31 28.73
N TYR A 192 -39.70 -25.63 28.58
CA TYR A 192 -39.91 -26.30 27.29
C TYR A 192 -40.56 -27.65 27.54
N GLU A 193 -41.91 -27.65 27.58
CA GLU A 193 -42.81 -28.77 27.26
C GLU A 193 -44.24 -28.40 27.68
N TYR A 194 -45.14 -28.20 26.71
CA TYR A 194 -46.33 -29.05 26.59
C TYR A 194 -46.94 -28.95 25.18
N GLU A 195 -47.66 -30.00 24.82
CA GLU A 195 -48.09 -30.37 23.48
C GLU A 195 -49.17 -29.45 22.87
N GLY A 196 -49.20 -29.30 21.54
CA GLY A 196 -50.42 -28.82 20.85
C GLY A 196 -50.24 -28.01 19.57
N ALA A 197 -49.06 -27.43 19.30
CA ALA A 197 -48.80 -26.63 18.11
C ALA A 197 -47.67 -27.24 17.28
N SER A 198 -47.99 -27.97 16.20
CA SER A 198 -46.96 -28.52 15.33
C SER A 198 -46.35 -27.44 14.45
N PHE A 199 -45.04 -27.24 14.62
CA PHE A 199 -44.17 -26.46 13.74
C PHE A 199 -44.36 -26.81 12.25
N GLU A 200 -44.75 -28.06 11.94
CA GLU A 200 -45.15 -28.49 10.59
C GLU A 200 -46.28 -27.66 9.97
N ALA A 201 -47.26 -27.19 10.75
CA ALA A 201 -48.38 -26.42 10.22
C ALA A 201 -47.94 -25.02 9.73
N GLU A 202 -47.01 -24.38 10.44
CA GLU A 202 -46.42 -23.10 10.03
C GLU A 202 -45.38 -23.27 8.93
N LEU A 203 -44.54 -24.30 9.01
CA LEU A 203 -43.56 -24.65 7.98
C LEU A 203 -44.25 -24.95 6.63
N LYS A 204 -45.37 -25.70 6.65
CA LYS A 204 -46.13 -26.00 5.44
C LYS A 204 -46.75 -24.74 4.82
N LYS A 205 -47.25 -23.83 5.65
CA LYS A 205 -47.79 -22.52 5.22
C LYS A 205 -46.71 -21.59 4.64
N ALA A 206 -45.48 -21.69 5.14
CA ALA A 206 -44.32 -21.00 4.58
C ALA A 206 -43.85 -21.61 3.25
N LEU A 207 -43.91 -22.95 3.11
CA LEU A 207 -43.58 -23.66 1.87
C LEU A 207 -44.63 -23.45 0.76
N ASP A 208 -45.92 -23.32 1.11
CA ASP A 208 -47.00 -23.00 0.16
C ASP A 208 -46.86 -21.59 -0.47
N LEU A 209 -46.02 -20.72 0.09
CA LEU A 209 -45.65 -19.41 -0.48
C LEU A 209 -44.41 -19.47 -1.39
N VAL A 210 -43.68 -20.59 -1.43
CA VAL A 210 -42.53 -20.80 -2.32
C VAL A 210 -42.99 -21.58 -3.54
N ASN A 211 -43.11 -20.91 -4.69
CA ASN A 211 -43.52 -21.52 -5.95
C ASN A 211 -42.46 -22.51 -6.47
N THR A 212 -42.55 -23.76 -6.05
CA THR A 212 -41.65 -24.88 -6.39
C THR A 212 -42.13 -25.64 -7.62
N SER A 213 -42.45 -24.92 -8.70
CA SER A 213 -42.87 -25.51 -9.98
C SER A 213 -41.68 -25.98 -10.83
N PHE A 214 -40.97 -27.02 -10.39
CA PHE A 214 -40.03 -27.78 -11.24
C PHE A 214 -40.81 -28.72 -12.18
N GLY A 215 -41.29 -28.18 -13.30
CA GLY A 215 -41.84 -28.97 -14.41
C GLY A 215 -40.83 -29.08 -15.54
N ILE A 216 -40.48 -30.31 -15.96
CA ILE A 216 -39.83 -30.56 -17.25
C ILE A 216 -40.92 -30.93 -18.26
N PRO A 217 -41.10 -30.13 -19.33
CA PRO A 217 -41.62 -30.66 -20.58
C PRO A 217 -40.75 -30.25 -21.78
N LEU A 218 -40.18 -31.29 -22.42
CA LEU A 218 -39.95 -31.49 -23.86
C LEU A 218 -39.53 -30.31 -24.76
N GLU A 219 -38.44 -30.56 -25.49
CA GLU A 219 -37.87 -29.73 -26.55
C GLU A 219 -38.89 -29.16 -27.55
N LYS A 220 -38.76 -27.86 -27.85
CA LYS A 220 -38.99 -27.28 -29.17
C LYS A 220 -38.08 -26.05 -29.32
N GLY A 221 -37.09 -26.17 -30.19
CA GLY A 221 -35.89 -25.33 -30.15
C GLY A 221 -36.06 -23.89 -30.63
N SER A 222 -35.19 -23.03 -30.12
CA SER A 222 -34.98 -21.65 -30.58
C SER A 222 -33.49 -21.37 -30.76
N VAL A 223 -33.12 -21.04 -32.00
CA VAL A 223 -31.83 -20.46 -32.40
C VAL A 223 -31.87 -18.96 -32.04
N GLY A 224 -30.84 -18.27 -31.58
CA GLY A 224 -29.41 -18.59 -31.51
C GLY A 224 -28.62 -17.35 -31.92
N LEU A 225 -28.46 -16.40 -30.99
CA LEU A 225 -27.63 -15.20 -31.15
C LEU A 225 -26.38 -15.36 -30.26
N GLU A 226 -25.34 -15.99 -30.82
CA GLU A 226 -24.01 -15.98 -30.20
C GLU A 226 -23.41 -14.56 -30.30
N LEU A 227 -23.67 -13.72 -29.31
CA LEU A 227 -22.67 -12.77 -28.84
C LEU A 227 -21.65 -13.57 -28.03
N LYS A 228 -20.54 -13.98 -28.66
CA LYS A 228 -19.36 -14.49 -27.93
C LYS A 228 -18.65 -13.33 -27.22
N SER A 229 -19.30 -12.81 -26.18
CA SER A 229 -18.66 -12.06 -25.11
C SER A 229 -18.17 -13.06 -24.05
N SER A 230 -17.10 -13.79 -24.36
CA SER A 230 -16.30 -14.43 -23.31
C SER A 230 -15.61 -13.30 -22.55
N TYR A 231 -16.26 -12.84 -21.48
CA TYR A 231 -15.67 -11.85 -20.60
C TYR A 231 -14.51 -12.52 -19.85
N TYR A 232 -13.35 -11.88 -19.82
CA TYR A 232 -12.13 -12.44 -19.22
C TYR A 232 -12.27 -12.90 -17.75
N PHE A 233 -13.25 -12.35 -17.01
CA PHE A 233 -13.57 -12.74 -15.63
C PHE A 233 -14.48 -13.98 -15.54
N LEU A 234 -15.20 -14.35 -16.61
CA LEU A 234 -15.99 -15.58 -16.70
C LEU A 234 -15.17 -16.77 -17.21
N ASP A 235 -14.16 -16.53 -18.04
CA ASP A 235 -13.31 -17.61 -18.59
C ASP A 235 -12.43 -18.30 -17.53
N GLN A 236 -12.36 -17.74 -16.31
CA GLN A 236 -11.73 -18.36 -15.14
C GLN A 236 -12.70 -19.20 -14.28
N ASN A 237 -13.96 -19.36 -14.71
CA ASN A 237 -14.93 -20.22 -14.05
C ASN A 237 -14.76 -21.68 -14.53
N PRO A 238 -14.39 -22.64 -13.66
CA PRO A 238 -14.08 -24.03 -14.06
C PRO A 238 -15.30 -24.88 -14.47
N PHE A 239 -16.43 -24.26 -14.84
CA PHE A 239 -17.71 -24.92 -15.11
C PHE A 239 -18.39 -24.53 -16.45
N ALA A 240 -17.73 -23.80 -17.35
CA ALA A 240 -18.30 -23.41 -18.65
C ALA A 240 -18.10 -24.48 -19.75
N PHE A 241 -19.17 -24.89 -20.44
CA PHE A 241 -19.14 -25.87 -21.55
C PHE A 241 -19.48 -25.22 -22.92
N ASP A 242 -18.74 -25.60 -23.98
CA ASP A 242 -18.80 -25.06 -25.36
C ASP A 242 -19.93 -25.68 -26.22
N SER A 243 -20.47 -24.91 -27.18
CA SER A 243 -21.29 -25.43 -28.30
C SER A 243 -21.25 -24.50 -29.52
N ARG A 244 -21.51 -25.01 -30.73
CA ARG A 244 -21.12 -24.37 -32.00
C ARG A 244 -22.17 -24.39 -33.12
N LYS A 245 -22.25 -23.27 -33.87
CA LYS A 245 -22.55 -23.12 -35.33
C LYS A 245 -24.01 -23.03 -35.86
N PRO A 246 -24.25 -22.41 -37.06
CA PRO A 246 -25.41 -21.50 -37.30
C PRO A 246 -26.17 -21.63 -38.66
N ALA A 247 -27.24 -20.83 -38.90
CA ALA A 247 -27.58 -20.20 -40.22
C ALA A 247 -28.86 -19.28 -40.29
N ILE A 248 -28.67 -18.02 -40.76
CA ILE A 248 -29.43 -17.25 -41.80
C ILE A 248 -30.90 -16.72 -41.61
N SER A 249 -30.99 -15.37 -41.57
CA SER A 249 -31.94 -14.39 -42.23
C SER A 249 -33.48 -14.38 -42.04
N SER A 250 -34.02 -13.29 -41.47
CA SER A 250 -34.71 -12.18 -42.21
C SER A 250 -35.17 -11.03 -41.27
N VAL A 251 -35.55 -9.85 -41.81
CA VAL A 251 -35.54 -8.55 -41.10
C VAL A 251 -36.93 -7.87 -41.00
N VAL A 252 -37.31 -7.38 -39.80
CA VAL A 252 -38.36 -6.38 -39.53
C VAL A 252 -37.93 -5.54 -38.29
N PRO A 253 -38.15 -4.20 -38.22
CA PRO A 253 -37.51 -3.33 -37.21
C PRO A 253 -38.21 -3.30 -35.83
N ILE A 254 -37.43 -3.04 -34.78
CA ILE A 254 -37.88 -3.01 -33.37
C ILE A 254 -37.61 -1.62 -32.75
N GLN A 255 -38.60 -1.07 -32.02
CA GLN A 255 -38.47 0.15 -31.21
C GLN A 255 -37.78 -0.13 -29.86
N PRO A 256 -37.09 0.86 -29.26
CA PRO A 256 -36.31 0.64 -28.04
C PRO A 256 -37.20 0.47 -26.81
N GLN A 257 -37.15 -0.71 -26.18
CA GLN A 257 -37.55 -0.91 -24.78
C GLN A 257 -36.33 -1.22 -23.92
N SER A 258 -36.39 -0.77 -22.66
CA SER A 258 -35.31 -0.76 -21.69
C SER A 258 -34.74 -2.15 -21.41
N ARG A 259 -33.43 -2.32 -21.61
CA ARG A 259 -32.68 -3.50 -21.14
C ARG A 259 -32.42 -3.44 -19.63
N SER A 260 -33.45 -3.68 -18.83
CA SER A 260 -33.29 -4.08 -17.43
C SER A 260 -33.12 -5.60 -17.37
N GLY A 261 -31.88 -6.08 -17.24
CA GLY A 261 -31.63 -7.52 -17.24
C GLY A 261 -30.18 -7.87 -16.93
N TRP A 262 -29.85 -7.92 -15.63
CA TRP A 262 -29.16 -9.00 -14.93
C TRP A 262 -28.89 -8.52 -13.49
N VAL A 263 -29.65 -9.02 -12.51
CA VAL A 263 -29.42 -8.76 -11.08
C VAL A 263 -29.00 -10.07 -10.42
N GLY A 264 -27.68 -10.27 -10.32
CA GLY A 264 -27.12 -11.07 -9.24
C GLY A 264 -26.97 -10.18 -8.01
N SER A 265 -27.69 -10.51 -6.91
CA SER A 265 -27.48 -9.99 -5.56
C SER A 265 -26.96 -8.54 -5.42
N ASN A 266 -27.84 -7.55 -5.64
CA ASN A 266 -27.72 -6.14 -5.21
C ASN A 266 -26.29 -5.56 -5.04
N PHE A 267 -25.54 -5.42 -6.14
CA PHE A 267 -24.35 -4.56 -6.13
C PHE A 267 -24.79 -3.08 -6.11
N ASP A 268 -24.81 -2.45 -4.93
CA ASP A 268 -25.16 -1.02 -4.78
C ASP A 268 -23.93 -0.18 -4.43
N ALA A 269 -23.34 0.43 -5.46
CA ALA A 269 -22.21 1.35 -5.33
C ALA A 269 -22.53 2.56 -4.42
N ASN A 270 -23.79 3.00 -4.27
CA ASN A 270 -24.12 4.12 -3.38
C ASN A 270 -24.09 3.72 -1.90
N LEU A 271 -24.40 2.46 -1.59
CA LEU A 271 -24.21 1.95 -0.23
C LEU A 271 -22.72 1.75 0.05
N ILE A 272 -21.99 1.14 -0.88
CA ILE A 272 -20.54 0.92 -0.77
C ILE A 272 -19.77 2.25 -0.63
N LYS A 273 -20.14 3.30 -1.38
CA LYS A 273 -19.52 4.63 -1.32
C LYS A 273 -19.57 5.26 0.09
N LYS A 274 -20.53 4.88 0.94
CA LYS A 274 -20.62 5.34 2.35
C LYS A 274 -19.54 4.75 3.26
N ASP A 275 -18.97 3.60 2.90
CA ASP A 275 -17.86 3.01 3.66
C ASP A 275 -16.56 3.81 3.46
N PHE A 276 -16.47 4.67 2.44
CA PHE A 276 -15.29 5.46 2.11
C PHE A 276 -15.48 6.92 2.56
N PRO A 277 -15.09 7.30 3.79
CA PRO A 277 -15.46 8.59 4.37
C PRO A 277 -15.01 9.79 3.54
N ILE A 278 -13.85 9.73 2.89
CA ILE A 278 -13.34 10.81 2.03
C ILE A 278 -14.24 11.09 0.81
N LEU A 279 -15.10 10.16 0.39
CA LEU A 279 -16.02 10.36 -0.74
C LEU A 279 -17.29 11.16 -0.36
N SER A 280 -17.45 11.56 0.90
CA SER A 280 -18.45 12.57 1.31
C SER A 280 -17.91 14.01 1.31
N GLU A 281 -16.61 14.20 1.07
CA GLU A 281 -15.98 15.52 1.03
C GLU A 281 -16.48 16.38 -0.14
N THR A 282 -16.30 17.70 0.00
CA THR A 282 -16.55 18.65 -1.09
C THR A 282 -15.25 19.29 -1.57
N VAL A 283 -15.10 19.39 -2.89
CA VAL A 283 -13.96 20.02 -3.56
C VAL A 283 -14.49 21.11 -4.47
N ASN A 284 -13.97 22.33 -4.33
CA ASN A 284 -14.44 23.52 -5.06
C ASN A 284 -15.96 23.79 -4.92
N GLY A 285 -16.56 23.42 -3.77
CA GLY A 285 -18.00 23.56 -3.51
C GLY A 285 -18.88 22.52 -4.22
N LYS A 286 -18.30 21.44 -4.73
CA LYS A 286 -18.96 20.32 -5.40
C LYS A 286 -18.68 19.01 -4.66
N PRO A 287 -19.57 18.00 -4.70
CA PRO A 287 -19.26 16.66 -4.19
C PRO A 287 -18.03 16.06 -4.88
N LEU A 288 -17.16 15.38 -4.13
CA LEU A 288 -15.97 14.74 -4.72
C LEU A 288 -16.35 13.57 -5.66
N ILE A 289 -15.90 13.65 -6.91
CA ILE A 289 -15.92 12.54 -7.86
C ILE A 289 -14.47 12.06 -8.06
N TRP A 290 -14.11 10.95 -7.42
CA TRP A 290 -12.75 10.41 -7.49
C TRP A 290 -12.58 9.41 -8.64
N PHE A 291 -11.83 9.82 -9.67
CA PHE A 291 -11.48 9.03 -10.87
C PHE A 291 -9.95 8.88 -11.08
N ASP A 292 -9.11 8.99 -10.04
CA ASP A 292 -7.67 8.68 -10.12
C ASP A 292 -7.29 7.37 -9.39
N ASN A 293 -8.21 6.41 -9.39
CA ASN A 293 -8.07 5.10 -8.74
C ASN A 293 -6.81 4.33 -9.17
N ALA A 294 -6.47 4.39 -10.47
CA ALA A 294 -5.27 3.72 -11.00
C ALA A 294 -3.95 4.42 -10.62
N ALA A 295 -3.98 5.55 -9.90
CA ALA A 295 -2.83 6.07 -9.14
C ALA A 295 -2.90 5.59 -7.69
N THR A 296 -4.01 5.85 -7.00
CA THR A 296 -4.32 5.31 -5.68
C THR A 296 -5.84 5.24 -5.48
N THR A 297 -6.31 4.18 -4.83
CA THR A 297 -7.71 4.05 -4.42
C THR A 297 -7.93 4.67 -3.05
N GLN A 298 -9.18 5.01 -2.73
CA GLN A 298 -9.57 5.46 -1.40
C GLN A 298 -9.70 4.30 -0.42
N LYS A 299 -9.84 4.60 0.87
CA LYS A 299 -9.78 3.62 1.97
C LYS A 299 -11.16 3.44 2.59
N PRO A 300 -11.67 2.21 2.75
CA PRO A 300 -12.89 1.99 3.51
C PRO A 300 -12.61 2.21 5.00
N LYS A 301 -13.63 2.61 5.75
CA LYS A 301 -13.52 2.90 7.19
C LYS A 301 -12.97 1.71 7.98
N THR A 302 -13.27 0.47 7.58
CA THR A 302 -12.71 -0.75 8.19
C THR A 302 -11.18 -0.82 8.16
N VAL A 303 -10.54 -0.29 7.10
CA VAL A 303 -9.07 -0.23 7.00
C VAL A 303 -8.51 0.86 7.91
N ILE A 304 -9.14 2.04 7.90
CA ILE A 304 -8.75 3.18 8.73
C ILE A 304 -8.83 2.80 10.23
N ASP A 305 -9.97 2.25 10.64
CA ASP A 305 -10.24 1.82 12.00
C ASP A 305 -9.29 0.69 12.43
N ARG A 306 -8.92 -0.23 11.51
CA ARG A 306 -7.99 -1.32 11.85
C ARG A 306 -6.58 -0.83 12.13
N VAL A 307 -6.10 0.17 11.38
CA VAL A 307 -4.79 0.79 11.59
C VAL A 307 -4.79 1.62 12.87
N ALA A 308 -5.85 2.38 13.14
CA ALA A 308 -6.02 3.09 14.41
C ALA A 308 -6.00 2.12 15.61
N TYR A 309 -6.81 1.06 15.56
CA TYR A 309 -6.89 0.04 16.60
C TYR A 309 -5.54 -0.62 16.91
N PHE A 310 -4.70 -0.87 15.90
CA PHE A 310 -3.35 -1.39 16.11
C PHE A 310 -2.52 -0.44 16.99
N TYR A 311 -2.50 0.85 16.65
CA TYR A 311 -1.74 1.85 17.41
C TYR A 311 -2.31 2.13 18.81
N GLU A 312 -3.63 2.02 18.98
CA GLU A 312 -4.32 2.25 20.26
C GLU A 312 -4.21 1.06 21.23
N HIS A 313 -4.13 -0.19 20.73
CA HIS A 313 -4.36 -1.38 21.55
C HIS A 313 -3.40 -2.56 21.36
N GLU A 314 -2.64 -2.63 20.26
CA GLU A 314 -1.80 -3.79 19.92
C GLU A 314 -0.32 -3.47 19.69
N ASN A 315 0.03 -2.19 19.51
CA ASN A 315 1.31 -1.76 18.96
C ASN A 315 2.52 -2.31 19.74
N SER A 316 3.31 -3.13 19.05
CA SER A 316 4.64 -3.55 19.48
C SER A 316 5.46 -4.04 18.29
N ASN A 317 6.74 -4.36 18.53
CA ASN A 317 7.59 -5.03 17.55
C ASN A 317 7.36 -6.56 17.59
N ILE A 318 7.68 -7.23 16.49
CA ILE A 318 7.26 -8.62 16.21
C ILE A 318 8.39 -9.66 16.41
N HIS A 319 7.99 -10.93 16.44
CA HIS A 319 8.81 -12.15 16.42
C HIS A 319 9.80 -12.41 17.57
N ARG A 320 10.19 -11.42 18.39
CA ARG A 320 11.35 -11.56 19.32
C ARG A 320 11.14 -11.11 20.77
N ALA A 321 9.91 -10.86 21.20
CA ALA A 321 9.62 -10.44 22.58
C ALA A 321 8.60 -11.37 23.26
N ALA A 322 8.88 -11.71 24.51
CA ALA A 322 8.11 -12.67 25.32
C ALA A 322 6.90 -12.04 26.06
N HIS A 323 6.44 -10.86 25.64
CA HIS A 323 5.35 -10.14 26.28
C HIS A 323 4.11 -10.06 25.38
N GLU A 324 2.93 -10.02 26.01
CA GLU A 324 1.61 -10.11 25.37
C GLU A 324 1.43 -9.22 24.12
N LEU A 325 1.84 -7.94 24.16
CA LEU A 325 1.68 -7.04 23.01
C LEU A 325 2.50 -7.46 21.78
N ALA A 326 3.65 -8.13 21.96
CA ALA A 326 4.45 -8.61 20.83
C ALA A 326 3.86 -9.89 20.23
N ALA A 327 3.22 -10.74 21.05
CA ALA A 327 2.44 -11.86 20.55
C ALA A 327 1.28 -11.35 19.67
N ARG A 328 0.45 -10.45 20.20
CA ARG A 328 -0.67 -9.84 19.46
C ARG A 328 -0.24 -9.15 18.16
N ALA A 329 0.82 -8.34 18.21
CA ALA A 329 1.35 -7.68 17.01
C ALA A 329 1.88 -8.69 15.97
N SER A 330 2.53 -9.77 16.42
CA SER A 330 3.04 -10.83 15.53
C SER A 330 1.89 -11.62 14.90
N ASP A 331 0.90 -12.02 15.70
CA ASP A 331 -0.28 -12.77 15.25
C ASP A 331 -1.09 -11.94 14.24
N ALA A 332 -1.27 -10.64 14.48
CA ALA A 332 -1.96 -9.74 13.56
C ALA A 332 -1.19 -9.57 12.22
N TYR A 333 0.14 -9.46 12.28
CA TYR A 333 1.00 -9.32 11.10
C TYR A 333 1.01 -10.59 10.24
N GLU A 334 1.16 -11.76 10.86
CA GLU A 334 1.15 -13.05 10.15
C GLU A 334 -0.27 -13.44 9.67
N ALA A 335 -1.33 -13.05 10.40
CA ALA A 335 -2.70 -13.18 9.91
C ALA A 335 -2.94 -12.31 8.65
N ALA A 336 -2.29 -11.15 8.53
CA ALA A 336 -2.32 -10.37 7.30
C ALA A 336 -1.56 -11.06 6.15
N ARG A 337 -0.44 -11.73 6.45
CA ARG A 337 0.30 -12.55 5.46
C ARG A 337 -0.53 -13.71 4.94
N GLU A 338 -1.25 -14.41 5.82
CA GLU A 338 -2.18 -15.48 5.42
C GLU A 338 -3.33 -14.95 4.57
N LYS A 339 -3.89 -13.78 4.89
CA LYS A 339 -4.91 -13.14 4.03
C LYS A 339 -4.40 -12.84 2.62
N VAL A 340 -3.16 -12.36 2.49
CA VAL A 340 -2.50 -12.18 1.18
C VAL A 340 -2.32 -13.51 0.47
N ARG A 341 -1.91 -14.58 1.19
CA ARG A 341 -1.76 -15.93 0.61
C ARG A 341 -3.10 -16.46 0.08
N VAL A 342 -4.18 -16.37 0.87
CA VAL A 342 -5.54 -16.73 0.44
C VAL A 342 -5.95 -15.93 -0.80
N PHE A 343 -5.78 -14.61 -0.75
CA PHE A 343 -6.25 -13.68 -1.78
C PHE A 343 -5.60 -13.90 -3.15
N LEU A 344 -4.30 -14.20 -3.18
CA LEU A 344 -3.57 -14.55 -4.42
C LEU A 344 -3.71 -16.03 -4.82
N ASN A 345 -4.36 -16.86 -4.01
CA ASN A 345 -4.30 -18.32 -4.05
C ASN A 345 -2.85 -18.87 -4.05
N ALA A 346 -1.95 -18.29 -3.26
CA ALA A 346 -0.58 -18.80 -3.10
C ALA A 346 -0.57 -20.13 -2.31
N GLY A 347 0.45 -20.97 -2.52
CA GLY A 347 0.57 -22.27 -1.86
C GLY A 347 1.04 -22.21 -0.41
N SER A 348 1.86 -21.21 -0.05
CA SER A 348 2.47 -21.08 1.28
C SER A 348 2.61 -19.60 1.67
N VAL A 349 2.50 -19.29 2.97
CA VAL A 349 2.80 -17.93 3.48
C VAL A 349 4.27 -17.54 3.26
N ASN A 350 5.17 -18.53 3.13
CA ASN A 350 6.58 -18.28 2.84
C ASN A 350 6.82 -17.75 1.41
N GLU A 351 5.82 -17.86 0.53
CA GLU A 351 5.84 -17.25 -0.80
C GLU A 351 5.51 -15.75 -0.78
N ILE A 352 5.08 -15.20 0.37
CA ILE A 352 4.58 -13.83 0.52
C ILE A 352 5.59 -12.98 1.30
N VAL A 353 6.28 -12.09 0.58
CA VAL A 353 7.19 -11.08 1.16
C VAL A 353 6.52 -9.71 1.16
N PHE A 354 6.50 -9.04 2.31
CA PHE A 354 6.07 -7.65 2.43
C PHE A 354 7.19 -6.68 2.03
N VAL A 355 6.82 -5.66 1.25
CA VAL A 355 7.70 -4.58 0.76
C VAL A 355 6.94 -3.24 0.82
N ARG A 356 7.60 -2.11 0.54
CA ARG A 356 6.94 -0.78 0.53
C ARG A 356 5.94 -0.58 -0.62
N GLY A 357 5.97 -1.44 -1.64
CA GLY A 357 5.13 -1.38 -2.83
C GLY A 357 5.69 -2.21 -3.99
N ALA A 358 4.90 -2.39 -5.05
CA ALA A 358 5.29 -3.16 -6.24
C ALA A 358 6.66 -2.73 -6.82
N THR A 359 6.97 -1.43 -6.82
CA THR A 359 8.27 -0.90 -7.26
C THR A 359 9.44 -1.48 -6.48
N GLU A 360 9.34 -1.59 -5.15
CA GLU A 360 10.40 -2.22 -4.35
C GLU A 360 10.46 -3.72 -4.62
N GLY A 361 9.31 -4.36 -4.86
CA GLY A 361 9.23 -5.76 -5.27
C GLY A 361 9.96 -6.07 -6.59
N VAL A 362 9.80 -5.23 -7.62
CA VAL A 362 10.56 -5.39 -8.88
C VAL A 362 12.07 -5.21 -8.64
N ASN A 363 12.46 -4.22 -7.81
CA ASN A 363 13.88 -3.98 -7.51
C ASN A 363 14.50 -5.13 -6.68
N LEU A 364 13.75 -5.72 -5.75
CA LEU A 364 14.13 -6.92 -5.01
C LEU A 364 14.45 -8.05 -5.98
N VAL A 365 13.54 -8.40 -6.90
CA VAL A 365 13.79 -9.48 -7.87
C VAL A 365 14.95 -9.11 -8.82
N ALA A 366 15.07 -7.85 -9.23
CA ALA A 366 16.18 -7.40 -10.08
C ALA A 366 17.56 -7.51 -9.42
N GLU A 367 17.73 -7.08 -8.16
CA GLU A 367 19.03 -7.11 -7.47
C GLU A 367 19.33 -8.43 -6.74
N SER A 368 18.32 -9.17 -6.28
CA SER A 368 18.52 -10.49 -5.63
C SER A 368 18.61 -11.64 -6.63
N TRP A 369 17.68 -11.73 -7.58
CA TRP A 369 17.70 -12.80 -8.59
C TRP A 369 18.47 -12.38 -9.83
N GLY A 370 18.08 -11.26 -10.45
CA GLY A 370 18.60 -10.84 -11.75
C GLY A 370 20.11 -10.56 -11.72
N ASN A 371 20.57 -9.77 -10.75
CA ASN A 371 21.98 -9.42 -10.59
C ASN A 371 22.87 -10.62 -10.21
N HIS A 372 22.32 -11.69 -9.64
CA HIS A 372 23.09 -12.91 -9.38
C HIS A 372 23.04 -13.92 -10.56
N LYS A 373 21.86 -14.15 -11.15
CA LYS A 373 21.62 -15.26 -12.09
C LYS A 373 21.83 -14.90 -13.57
N LEU A 374 21.70 -13.63 -13.96
CA LEU A 374 21.84 -13.19 -15.38
C LEU A 374 23.29 -12.83 -15.73
N VAL A 375 23.73 -13.14 -16.94
CA VAL A 375 25.09 -12.84 -17.44
C VAL A 375 25.07 -12.08 -18.77
N ALA A 376 26.20 -11.47 -19.15
CA ALA A 376 26.30 -10.67 -20.37
C ALA A 376 25.83 -11.44 -21.61
N GLY A 377 24.98 -10.81 -22.42
CA GLY A 377 24.35 -11.40 -23.59
C GLY A 377 23.06 -12.20 -23.33
N ASP A 378 22.66 -12.41 -22.07
CA ASP A 378 21.30 -12.85 -21.74
C ASP A 378 20.27 -11.77 -22.11
N GLU A 379 19.03 -12.20 -22.34
CA GLU A 379 17.92 -11.34 -22.73
C GLU A 379 16.86 -11.23 -21.63
N ILE A 380 16.43 -9.98 -21.40
CA ILE A 380 15.22 -9.65 -20.64
C ILE A 380 14.18 -9.14 -21.64
N ILE A 381 12.98 -9.71 -21.60
CA ILE A 381 11.83 -9.24 -22.38
C ILE A 381 10.87 -8.48 -21.44
N ILE A 382 10.48 -7.27 -21.84
CA ILE A 382 9.39 -6.49 -21.23
C ILE A 382 8.31 -6.19 -22.29
N SER A 383 7.18 -5.58 -21.92
CA SER A 383 6.18 -5.12 -22.90
C SER A 383 6.22 -3.60 -23.13
N HIS A 384 5.52 -3.11 -24.16
CA HIS A 384 5.27 -1.66 -24.26
C HIS A 384 4.39 -1.14 -23.12
N LEU A 385 3.47 -1.96 -22.59
CA LEU A 385 2.44 -1.58 -21.62
C LEU A 385 2.98 -1.31 -20.21
N GLU A 386 4.28 -1.55 -19.97
CA GLU A 386 4.86 -1.47 -18.63
C GLU A 386 4.81 -0.06 -18.02
N HIS A 387 4.47 -0.05 -16.73
CA HIS A 387 4.74 1.09 -15.87
C HIS A 387 6.26 1.22 -15.65
N HIS A 388 6.78 2.43 -15.46
CA HIS A 388 8.22 2.70 -15.29
C HIS A 388 8.90 1.85 -14.20
N ALA A 389 8.15 1.45 -13.16
CA ALA A 389 8.62 0.54 -12.11
C ALA A 389 9.04 -0.85 -12.65
N ASN A 390 8.41 -1.33 -13.72
CA ASN A 390 8.75 -2.58 -14.42
C ASN A 390 9.57 -2.35 -15.71
N ILE A 391 10.24 -1.20 -15.82
CA ILE A 391 11.17 -0.87 -16.91
C ILE A 391 12.54 -0.50 -16.35
N VAL A 392 12.59 0.47 -15.44
CA VAL A 392 13.83 1.08 -14.96
C VAL A 392 14.78 0.09 -14.27
N PRO A 393 14.33 -0.84 -13.40
CA PRO A 393 15.23 -1.81 -12.77
C PRO A 393 15.89 -2.72 -13.82
N TRP A 394 15.12 -3.23 -14.79
CA TRP A 394 15.63 -4.09 -15.86
C TRP A 394 16.58 -3.36 -16.79
N LYS A 395 16.28 -2.11 -17.17
CA LYS A 395 17.17 -1.31 -18.01
C LYS A 395 18.50 -1.02 -17.30
N ARG A 396 18.45 -0.63 -16.03
CA ARG A 396 19.67 -0.39 -15.21
C ARG A 396 20.50 -1.66 -15.07
N LEU A 397 19.87 -2.80 -14.82
CA LEU A 397 20.54 -4.10 -14.72
C LEU A 397 21.16 -4.52 -16.07
N ALA A 398 20.43 -4.30 -17.17
CA ALA A 398 20.91 -4.57 -18.52
C ALA A 398 22.16 -3.74 -18.86
N ASP A 399 22.14 -2.44 -18.58
CA ASP A 399 23.29 -1.55 -18.80
C ASP A 399 24.48 -1.93 -17.93
N LYS A 400 24.25 -2.28 -16.66
CA LYS A 400 25.28 -2.70 -15.69
C LYS A 400 25.98 -4.01 -16.08
N LYS A 401 25.25 -4.97 -16.67
CA LYS A 401 25.73 -6.34 -16.91
C LYS A 401 25.89 -6.72 -18.39
N GLY A 402 25.61 -5.81 -19.33
CA GLY A 402 25.63 -6.10 -20.76
C GLY A 402 24.52 -7.08 -21.19
N LEU A 403 23.33 -6.98 -20.58
CA LEU A 403 22.15 -7.77 -20.98
C LEU A 403 21.42 -7.06 -22.13
N VAL A 404 20.63 -7.81 -22.88
CA VAL A 404 19.85 -7.29 -24.01
C VAL A 404 18.39 -7.14 -23.59
N LEU A 405 17.90 -5.89 -23.50
CA LEU A 405 16.49 -5.60 -23.22
C LEU A 405 15.68 -5.59 -24.52
N ARG A 406 14.56 -6.31 -24.54
CA ARG A 406 13.69 -6.49 -25.72
C ARG A 406 12.24 -6.21 -25.34
N VAL A 407 11.44 -5.70 -26.29
CA VAL A 407 10.12 -5.14 -25.99
C VAL A 407 9.02 -5.79 -26.85
N ILE A 408 8.01 -6.34 -26.18
CA ILE A 408 6.82 -6.92 -26.82
C ILE A 408 5.98 -5.77 -27.43
N PRO A 409 5.68 -5.80 -28.74
CA PRO A 409 4.86 -4.78 -29.37
C PRO A 409 3.36 -4.94 -29.05
N VAL A 410 2.64 -3.85 -29.23
CA VAL A 410 1.17 -3.82 -29.21
C VAL A 410 0.61 -3.34 -30.55
N ASP A 411 -0.63 -3.72 -30.84
CA ASP A 411 -1.42 -3.14 -31.92
C ASP A 411 -1.91 -1.71 -31.59
N ASP A 412 -2.72 -1.13 -32.47
CA ASP A 412 -3.24 0.23 -32.32
C ASP A 412 -4.46 0.33 -31.38
N ASP A 413 -5.02 -0.80 -30.95
CA ASP A 413 -5.98 -0.88 -29.83
C ASP A 413 -5.27 -0.97 -28.47
N GLY A 414 -3.97 -1.27 -28.46
CA GLY A 414 -3.15 -1.44 -27.27
C GLY A 414 -3.16 -2.86 -26.70
N GLN A 415 -3.46 -3.87 -27.53
CA GLN A 415 -3.36 -5.30 -27.19
C GLN A 415 -1.97 -5.87 -27.49
N ILE A 416 -1.55 -6.86 -26.70
CA ILE A 416 -0.27 -7.56 -26.91
C ILE A 416 -0.31 -8.39 -28.19
N LEU A 417 0.67 -8.17 -29.07
CA LEU A 417 0.87 -8.99 -30.26
C LEU A 417 1.58 -10.31 -29.90
N LEU A 418 0.80 -11.33 -29.58
CA LEU A 418 1.30 -12.65 -29.16
C LEU A 418 2.21 -13.33 -30.20
N ASP A 419 1.94 -13.18 -31.50
CA ASP A 419 2.79 -13.74 -32.56
C ASP A 419 4.17 -13.07 -32.61
N GLU A 420 4.25 -11.78 -32.32
CA GLU A 420 5.52 -11.08 -32.21
C GLU A 420 6.26 -11.47 -30.92
N TYR A 421 5.53 -11.62 -29.80
CA TYR A 421 6.11 -12.16 -28.57
C TYR A 421 6.67 -13.58 -28.76
N ALA A 422 5.98 -14.45 -29.49
CA ALA A 422 6.47 -15.80 -29.84
C ALA A 422 7.80 -15.74 -30.61
N LYS A 423 7.93 -14.83 -31.58
CA LYS A 423 9.19 -14.59 -32.32
C LYS A 423 10.29 -14.00 -31.43
N LEU A 424 9.95 -13.35 -30.31
CA LEU A 424 10.96 -12.85 -29.40
C LEU A 424 11.63 -14.01 -28.64
N LEU A 425 10.86 -14.95 -28.09
CA LEU A 425 11.36 -16.00 -27.19
C LEU A 425 12.45 -16.90 -27.82
N ASN A 426 13.58 -17.04 -27.13
CA ASN A 426 14.68 -17.93 -27.53
C ASN A 426 15.54 -18.35 -26.33
N SER A 427 16.58 -19.17 -26.54
CA SER A 427 17.43 -19.73 -25.48
C SER A 427 18.26 -18.72 -24.67
N LYS A 428 18.44 -17.49 -25.16
CA LYS A 428 19.03 -16.38 -24.40
C LYS A 428 18.02 -15.66 -23.51
N THR A 429 16.72 -15.79 -23.77
CA THR A 429 15.68 -15.21 -22.92
C THR A 429 15.72 -15.89 -21.55
N LYS A 430 16.07 -15.13 -20.51
CA LYS A 430 16.12 -15.63 -19.12
C LYS A 430 15.01 -15.08 -18.26
N LEU A 431 14.49 -13.91 -18.59
CA LEU A 431 13.42 -13.24 -17.88
C LEU A 431 12.41 -12.65 -18.86
N VAL A 432 11.13 -12.84 -18.57
CA VAL A 432 10.04 -12.04 -19.13
C VAL A 432 9.36 -11.32 -17.98
N ALA A 433 9.34 -9.98 -17.99
CA ALA A 433 8.72 -9.17 -16.97
C ALA A 433 7.63 -8.30 -17.60
N PHE A 434 6.36 -8.53 -17.26
CA PHE A 434 5.26 -7.82 -17.92
C PHE A 434 4.07 -7.53 -16.99
N THR A 435 3.24 -6.56 -17.35
CA THR A 435 2.04 -6.19 -16.58
C THR A 435 0.85 -7.09 -16.87
N GLN A 436 0.09 -7.45 -15.83
CA GLN A 436 -1.19 -8.14 -16.01
C GLN A 436 -2.28 -7.19 -16.53
N VAL A 437 -2.26 -5.92 -16.08
CA VAL A 437 -3.25 -4.89 -16.43
C VAL A 437 -2.56 -3.54 -16.56
N SER A 438 -2.57 -2.96 -17.77
CA SER A 438 -1.91 -1.68 -18.04
C SER A 438 -2.54 -0.53 -17.25
N ASN A 439 -1.73 0.21 -16.49
CA ASN A 439 -2.18 1.37 -15.73
C ASN A 439 -2.59 2.58 -16.60
N ALA A 440 -2.15 2.62 -17.86
CA ALA A 440 -2.42 3.70 -18.79
C ALA A 440 -3.60 3.37 -19.70
N LEU A 441 -3.64 2.16 -20.26
CA LEU A 441 -4.65 1.77 -21.25
C LEU A 441 -5.82 0.97 -20.67
N GLY A 442 -5.63 0.35 -19.51
CA GLY A 442 -6.54 -0.64 -18.93
C GLY A 442 -6.38 -2.05 -19.51
N THR A 443 -5.68 -2.24 -20.63
CA THR A 443 -5.51 -3.55 -21.31
C THR A 443 -5.18 -4.67 -20.32
N VAL A 444 -6.00 -5.71 -20.29
CA VAL A 444 -5.70 -6.97 -19.58
C VAL A 444 -4.87 -7.84 -20.51
N THR A 445 -3.67 -8.24 -20.11
CA THR A 445 -2.80 -9.08 -20.95
C THR A 445 -3.21 -10.56 -20.87
N PRO A 446 -2.95 -11.36 -21.91
CA PRO A 446 -3.17 -12.81 -21.90
C PRO A 446 -2.12 -13.54 -21.03
N ALA A 447 -2.03 -13.16 -19.77
CA ALA A 447 -0.90 -13.44 -18.89
C ALA A 447 -0.60 -14.94 -18.73
N LYS A 448 -1.64 -15.78 -18.62
CA LYS A 448 -1.51 -17.25 -18.54
C LYS A 448 -0.74 -17.81 -19.74
N GLN A 449 -1.19 -17.49 -20.95
CA GLN A 449 -0.55 -17.90 -22.20
C GLN A 449 0.87 -17.33 -22.31
N MET A 450 1.07 -16.07 -21.89
CA MET A 450 2.39 -15.43 -21.93
C MET A 450 3.41 -16.08 -20.99
N VAL A 451 2.98 -16.50 -19.78
CA VAL A 451 3.80 -17.25 -18.83
C VAL A 451 4.18 -18.61 -19.41
N GLU A 452 3.20 -19.35 -19.94
CA GLU A 452 3.43 -20.69 -20.52
C GLU A 452 4.44 -20.64 -21.66
N MET A 453 4.28 -19.67 -22.57
CA MET A 453 5.24 -19.44 -23.66
C MET A 453 6.65 -19.14 -23.12
N ALA A 454 6.81 -18.27 -22.11
CA ALA A 454 8.11 -17.98 -21.50
C ALA A 454 8.77 -19.23 -20.90
N HIS A 455 7.98 -20.06 -20.23
CA HIS A 455 8.44 -21.30 -19.61
C HIS A 455 8.91 -22.32 -20.64
N THR A 456 8.37 -22.34 -21.87
CA THR A 456 8.86 -23.26 -22.93
C THR A 456 10.34 -23.04 -23.32
N VAL A 457 10.88 -21.82 -23.16
CA VAL A 457 12.30 -21.52 -23.39
C VAL A 457 13.14 -21.49 -22.10
N GLY A 458 12.53 -21.85 -20.95
CA GLY A 458 13.18 -21.86 -19.64
C GLY A 458 13.35 -20.48 -19.00
N ALA A 459 12.72 -19.44 -19.54
CA ALA A 459 12.74 -18.11 -18.94
C ALA A 459 11.89 -18.07 -17.66
N LYS A 460 12.29 -17.26 -16.68
CA LYS A 460 11.47 -16.93 -15.51
C LYS A 460 10.52 -15.78 -15.81
N VAL A 461 9.43 -15.68 -15.06
CA VAL A 461 8.39 -14.66 -15.28
C VAL A 461 8.07 -13.85 -14.04
N LEU A 462 8.19 -12.52 -14.14
CA LEU A 462 7.67 -11.58 -13.16
C LEU A 462 6.42 -10.88 -13.71
N LEU A 463 5.32 -10.94 -12.98
CA LEU A 463 4.07 -10.28 -13.34
C LEU A 463 3.84 -9.02 -12.48
N ASP A 464 3.75 -7.85 -13.11
CA ASP A 464 3.28 -6.63 -12.44
C ASP A 464 1.74 -6.68 -12.32
N GLY A 465 1.27 -7.08 -11.15
CA GLY A 465 -0.13 -7.17 -10.76
C GLY A 465 -0.65 -5.92 -10.05
N ALA A 466 0.07 -4.79 -10.06
CA ALA A 466 -0.29 -3.61 -9.27
C ALA A 466 -1.63 -2.96 -9.66
N GLN A 467 -2.24 -3.31 -10.79
CA GLN A 467 -3.62 -2.94 -11.15
C GLN A 467 -4.57 -4.14 -11.19
N SER A 468 -4.10 -5.38 -11.42
CA SER A 468 -5.01 -6.53 -11.54
C SER A 468 -5.72 -6.84 -10.24
N VAL A 469 -4.99 -6.79 -9.12
CA VAL A 469 -5.53 -7.14 -7.79
C VAL A 469 -6.77 -6.35 -7.36
N SER A 470 -6.96 -5.12 -7.85
CA SER A 470 -8.13 -4.29 -7.52
C SER A 470 -9.33 -4.51 -8.44
N HIS A 471 -9.12 -5.09 -9.63
CA HIS A 471 -10.12 -5.14 -10.71
C HIS A 471 -10.54 -6.56 -11.12
N MET A 472 -9.75 -7.58 -10.77
CA MET A 472 -10.02 -8.96 -11.15
C MET A 472 -9.41 -9.96 -10.16
N LYS A 473 -9.91 -11.20 -10.19
CA LYS A 473 -9.30 -12.32 -9.47
C LYS A 473 -7.87 -12.55 -9.98
N VAL A 474 -6.96 -12.78 -9.03
CA VAL A 474 -5.56 -13.14 -9.30
C VAL A 474 -5.28 -14.49 -8.64
N ASP A 475 -5.02 -15.51 -9.45
CA ASP A 475 -4.63 -16.83 -8.98
C ASP A 475 -3.21 -17.13 -9.48
N VAL A 476 -2.22 -17.05 -8.58
CA VAL A 476 -0.81 -17.23 -8.93
C VAL A 476 -0.47 -18.67 -9.31
N ARG A 477 -1.25 -19.67 -8.85
CA ARG A 477 -1.05 -21.09 -9.17
C ARG A 477 -1.57 -21.39 -10.57
N TYR A 478 -2.75 -20.86 -10.93
CA TYR A 478 -3.27 -20.92 -12.29
C TYR A 478 -2.35 -20.18 -13.26
N LEU A 479 -1.97 -18.93 -12.96
CA LEU A 479 -1.06 -18.14 -13.79
C LEU A 479 0.33 -18.79 -13.92
N ASN A 480 0.79 -19.50 -12.88
CA ASN A 480 2.11 -20.12 -12.77
C ASN A 480 3.29 -19.12 -12.90
N ALA A 481 3.06 -17.82 -12.69
CA ALA A 481 4.12 -16.81 -12.67
C ALA A 481 5.17 -17.15 -11.60
N ASP A 482 6.45 -16.86 -11.86
CA ASP A 482 7.51 -17.15 -10.89
C ASP A 482 7.57 -16.12 -9.77
N TRP A 483 7.22 -14.87 -10.09
CA TRP A 483 6.89 -13.81 -9.14
C TRP A 483 5.65 -13.02 -9.59
N LEU A 484 4.94 -12.44 -8.63
CA LEU A 484 3.91 -11.42 -8.85
C LEU A 484 4.08 -10.29 -7.85
N VAL A 485 3.99 -9.04 -8.29
CA VAL A 485 4.13 -7.87 -7.41
C VAL A 485 2.87 -7.00 -7.40
N PHE A 486 2.50 -6.46 -6.23
CA PHE A 486 1.42 -5.45 -6.15
C PHE A 486 1.64 -4.44 -5.00
N SER A 487 0.89 -3.33 -5.03
CA SER A 487 0.93 -2.27 -4.01
C SER A 487 -0.40 -2.19 -3.24
N GLY A 488 -0.34 -2.18 -1.91
CA GLY A 488 -1.54 -2.14 -1.06
C GLY A 488 -2.39 -0.89 -1.25
N HIS A 489 -1.78 0.25 -1.54
CA HIS A 489 -2.50 1.52 -1.75
C HIS A 489 -3.40 1.56 -3.00
N LYS A 490 -3.29 0.57 -3.90
CA LYS A 490 -4.21 0.35 -5.02
C LYS A 490 -5.28 -0.70 -4.71
N LEU A 491 -4.99 -1.62 -3.78
CA LEU A 491 -5.95 -2.57 -3.21
C LEU A 491 -6.68 -1.98 -1.99
N PHE A 492 -7.01 -0.68 -2.01
CA PHE A 492 -7.81 0.01 -0.97
C PHE A 492 -7.19 0.03 0.44
N GLY A 493 -5.99 -0.56 0.60
CA GLY A 493 -5.20 -0.59 1.82
C GLY A 493 -4.28 0.62 1.98
N PRO A 494 -3.44 0.64 3.03
CA PRO A 494 -2.58 1.77 3.34
C PRO A 494 -1.50 2.07 2.28
N THR A 495 -0.88 3.25 2.40
CA THR A 495 0.37 3.58 1.71
C THR A 495 1.55 2.81 2.30
N GLY A 496 2.71 2.82 1.64
CA GLY A 496 3.95 2.28 2.24
C GLY A 496 3.97 0.76 2.45
N ILE A 497 3.01 0.02 1.89
CA ILE A 497 2.94 -1.43 1.91
C ILE A 497 2.59 -1.99 0.51
N GLY A 498 3.14 -3.16 0.23
CA GLY A 498 2.92 -3.97 -0.96
C GLY A 498 3.52 -5.36 -0.76
N VAL A 499 3.44 -6.17 -1.81
CA VAL A 499 3.73 -7.61 -1.72
C VAL A 499 4.56 -8.04 -2.92
N VAL A 500 5.51 -8.94 -2.67
CA VAL A 500 6.05 -9.87 -3.66
C VAL A 500 5.53 -11.26 -3.31
N TYR A 501 4.72 -11.83 -4.21
CA TYR A 501 4.61 -13.27 -4.33
C TYR A 501 5.84 -13.80 -5.08
N GLY A 502 6.44 -14.88 -4.61
CA GLY A 502 7.42 -15.65 -5.36
C GLY A 502 7.41 -17.12 -4.93
N LYS A 503 7.64 -18.04 -5.87
CA LYS A 503 7.69 -19.48 -5.57
C LYS A 503 8.74 -19.76 -4.49
N GLU A 504 8.37 -20.53 -3.46
CA GLU A 504 9.16 -20.66 -2.22
C GLU A 504 10.60 -21.14 -2.48
N ASP A 505 10.79 -22.15 -3.34
CA ASP A 505 12.13 -22.64 -3.72
C ASP A 505 12.97 -21.55 -4.39
N LEU A 506 12.34 -20.75 -5.26
CA LEU A 506 12.98 -19.68 -6.02
C LEU A 506 13.38 -18.50 -5.13
N LEU A 507 12.54 -18.14 -4.14
CA LEU A 507 12.89 -17.17 -3.11
C LEU A 507 14.04 -17.67 -2.21
N ASN A 508 14.09 -18.98 -1.91
CA ASN A 508 15.17 -19.57 -1.13
C ASN A 508 16.50 -19.73 -1.92
N GLU A 509 16.45 -19.70 -3.26
CA GLU A 509 17.61 -19.61 -4.16
C GLU A 509 18.17 -18.17 -4.34
N MET A 510 17.47 -17.15 -3.86
CA MET A 510 17.81 -15.74 -4.07
C MET A 510 18.68 -15.17 -2.93
N GLU A 511 19.67 -14.35 -3.31
CA GLU A 511 20.50 -13.60 -2.37
C GLU A 511 19.68 -12.51 -1.65
N PRO A 512 19.98 -12.15 -0.39
CA PRO A 512 19.28 -11.07 0.30
C PRO A 512 19.34 -9.72 -0.42
N TYR A 513 18.23 -8.97 -0.40
CA TYR A 513 18.14 -7.65 -1.05
C TYR A 513 18.62 -6.51 -0.14
N GLN A 514 18.03 -6.41 1.05
CA GLN A 514 18.42 -5.50 2.13
C GLN A 514 18.96 -6.33 3.30
N SER A 515 19.91 -5.79 4.05
CA SER A 515 20.60 -6.48 5.14
C SER A 515 20.41 -5.77 6.48
N GLY A 516 20.23 -6.55 7.56
CA GLY A 516 20.03 -6.02 8.90
C GLY A 516 19.50 -7.08 9.87
N GLY A 517 18.89 -6.66 10.97
CA GLY A 517 18.15 -7.57 11.85
C GLY A 517 16.91 -8.17 11.17
N ASN A 518 16.25 -9.13 11.84
CA ASN A 518 15.05 -9.85 11.39
C ASN A 518 15.29 -10.87 10.24
N MET A 519 16.19 -10.57 9.31
CA MET A 519 16.52 -11.44 8.17
C MET A 519 17.67 -12.44 8.42
N ILE A 520 18.35 -12.33 9.57
CA ILE A 520 19.43 -13.22 10.03
C ILE A 520 18.95 -14.28 11.03
N GLN A 521 19.44 -15.51 10.89
CA GLN A 521 19.33 -16.58 11.89
C GLN A 521 20.43 -16.49 12.94
N ASP A 522 21.66 -16.21 12.49
CA ASP A 522 22.88 -16.22 13.29
C ASP A 522 23.88 -15.23 12.69
N VAL A 523 24.64 -14.54 13.54
CA VAL A 523 25.60 -13.49 13.15
C VAL A 523 26.84 -13.60 14.01
N THR A 524 27.95 -13.93 13.36
CA THR A 524 29.31 -13.83 13.90
C THR A 524 30.10 -12.82 13.07
N PHE A 525 31.36 -12.52 13.42
CA PHE A 525 32.20 -11.65 12.59
C PHE A 525 32.75 -12.40 11.36
N GLU A 526 32.72 -13.73 11.39
CA GLU A 526 33.28 -14.64 10.40
C GLU A 526 32.21 -15.19 9.43
N GLU A 527 30.99 -15.41 9.92
CA GLU A 527 29.87 -16.02 9.18
C GLU A 527 28.52 -15.36 9.54
N ILE A 528 27.69 -15.12 8.52
CA ILE A 528 26.30 -14.69 8.66
C ILE A 528 25.40 -15.78 8.07
N LYS A 529 24.42 -16.25 8.83
CA LYS A 529 23.40 -17.20 8.37
C LYS A 529 22.07 -16.49 8.21
N TYR A 530 21.45 -16.59 7.03
CA TYR A 530 20.18 -15.93 6.72
C TYR A 530 18.98 -16.83 6.99
N HIS A 531 17.83 -16.22 7.29
CA HIS A 531 16.55 -16.93 7.26
C HIS A 531 16.21 -17.44 5.85
N LYS A 532 15.22 -18.33 5.80
CA LYS A 532 14.47 -18.63 4.57
C LYS A 532 13.51 -17.48 4.22
N ALA A 533 12.88 -17.58 3.06
CA ALA A 533 11.71 -16.77 2.77
C ALA A 533 10.60 -17.00 3.81
N PRO A 534 9.81 -15.98 4.19
CA PRO A 534 9.85 -14.62 3.66
C PRO A 534 10.88 -13.71 4.37
N ASN A 535 11.21 -14.01 5.63
CA ASN A 535 12.04 -13.16 6.51
C ASN A 535 13.41 -12.79 5.93
N ARG A 536 14.01 -13.63 5.06
CA ARG A 536 15.23 -13.30 4.29
C ARG A 536 15.20 -11.91 3.63
N PHE A 537 14.02 -11.46 3.22
CA PHE A 537 13.82 -10.21 2.47
C PHE A 537 13.20 -9.09 3.30
N GLU A 538 12.81 -9.35 4.55
CA GLU A 538 12.15 -8.39 5.45
C GLU A 538 13.15 -7.88 6.50
N ALA A 539 14.15 -7.12 6.02
CA ALA A 539 15.22 -6.59 6.84
C ALA A 539 14.76 -5.42 7.74
N GLY A 540 15.16 -5.46 9.01
CA GLY A 540 14.80 -4.44 10.00
C GLY A 540 13.40 -4.64 10.60
N THR A 541 12.81 -3.56 11.12
CA THR A 541 11.41 -3.55 11.57
C THR A 541 10.53 -3.25 10.35
N GLY A 542 9.65 -4.18 9.97
CA GLY A 542 8.74 -4.02 8.84
C GLY A 542 7.63 -3.00 9.10
N ASN A 543 6.83 -2.71 8.07
CA ASN A 543 5.68 -1.82 8.19
C ASN A 543 4.45 -2.57 8.75
N ILE A 544 4.48 -2.86 10.06
CA ILE A 544 3.56 -3.76 10.76
C ILE A 544 2.10 -3.31 10.63
N ALA A 545 1.81 -2.06 11.01
CA ALA A 545 0.46 -1.52 11.01
C ALA A 545 -0.17 -1.50 9.61
N ASP A 546 0.60 -1.14 8.58
CA ASP A 546 0.10 -1.06 7.21
C ASP A 546 -0.09 -2.44 6.56
N ALA A 547 0.73 -3.44 6.92
CA ALA A 547 0.48 -4.85 6.55
C ALA A 547 -0.84 -5.35 7.16
N ILE A 548 -1.08 -5.06 8.43
CA ILE A 548 -2.35 -5.37 9.12
C ILE A 548 -3.53 -4.65 8.45
N GLY A 549 -3.38 -3.37 8.09
CA GLY A 549 -4.36 -2.59 7.33
C GLY A 549 -4.61 -3.13 5.92
N LEU A 550 -3.59 -3.65 5.24
CA LEU A 550 -3.73 -4.36 3.96
C LEU A 550 -4.54 -5.66 4.13
N GLY A 551 -4.34 -6.39 5.22
CA GLY A 551 -5.18 -7.53 5.58
C GLY A 551 -6.67 -7.16 5.71
N ALA A 552 -6.99 -6.04 6.37
CA ALA A 552 -8.36 -5.54 6.46
C ALA A 552 -8.94 -5.06 5.12
N ALA A 553 -8.09 -4.57 4.20
CA ALA A 553 -8.52 -4.20 2.86
C ALA A 553 -8.87 -5.44 2.02
N ILE A 554 -8.07 -6.51 2.15
CA ILE A 554 -8.33 -7.82 1.55
C ILE A 554 -9.63 -8.41 2.10
N ASP A 555 -9.88 -8.35 3.41
CA ASP A 555 -11.16 -8.80 3.99
C ASP A 555 -12.35 -8.03 3.40
N TYR A 556 -12.24 -6.70 3.26
CA TYR A 556 -13.29 -5.86 2.72
C TYR A 556 -13.62 -6.21 1.27
N ILE A 557 -12.61 -6.38 0.42
CA ILE A 557 -12.77 -6.78 -0.99
C ILE A 557 -13.31 -8.21 -1.10
N SER A 558 -12.82 -9.14 -0.28
CA SER A 558 -13.26 -10.54 -0.27
C SER A 558 -14.72 -10.67 0.19
N LYS A 559 -15.18 -9.81 1.11
CA LYS A 559 -16.57 -9.75 1.57
C LYS A 559 -17.54 -9.29 0.49
N ILE A 560 -17.12 -8.38 -0.40
CA ILE A 560 -17.93 -7.94 -1.56
C ILE A 560 -17.87 -8.98 -2.68
N GLY A 561 -16.71 -9.63 -2.87
CA GLY A 561 -16.43 -10.56 -3.95
C GLY A 561 -15.78 -9.87 -5.14
N ILE A 562 -14.54 -10.27 -5.47
CA ILE A 562 -13.75 -9.64 -6.54
C ILE A 562 -14.40 -9.86 -7.92
N GLU A 563 -15.12 -10.96 -8.11
CA GLU A 563 -15.89 -11.25 -9.31
C GLU A 563 -17.09 -10.29 -9.49
N ALA A 564 -17.76 -9.91 -8.40
CA ALA A 564 -18.87 -8.95 -8.42
C ALA A 564 -18.36 -7.52 -8.66
N ILE A 565 -17.23 -7.16 -8.04
CA ILE A 565 -16.49 -5.91 -8.32
C ILE A 565 -16.12 -5.82 -9.81
N GLY A 566 -15.50 -6.86 -10.37
CA GLY A 566 -15.10 -6.88 -11.78
C GLY A 566 -16.29 -6.76 -12.74
N GLN A 567 -17.42 -7.40 -12.43
CA GLN A 567 -18.66 -7.26 -13.21
C GLN A 567 -19.21 -5.83 -13.17
N TYR A 568 -19.30 -5.22 -11.99
CA TYR A 568 -19.82 -3.86 -11.85
C TYR A 568 -18.90 -2.82 -12.51
N GLU A 569 -17.60 -2.94 -12.32
CA GLU A 569 -16.62 -2.05 -12.96
C GLU A 569 -16.60 -2.20 -14.48
N HIS A 570 -16.82 -3.40 -15.01
CA HIS A 570 -16.97 -3.63 -16.45
C HIS A 570 -18.23 -2.94 -17.00
N TYR A 571 -19.37 -3.09 -16.34
CA TYR A 571 -20.61 -2.36 -16.68
C TYR A 571 -20.40 -0.84 -16.68
N LEU A 572 -19.75 -0.30 -15.65
CA LEU A 572 -19.50 1.13 -15.53
C LEU A 572 -18.49 1.64 -16.59
N LEU A 573 -17.49 0.82 -16.94
CA LEU A 573 -16.57 1.06 -18.04
C LEU A 573 -17.30 1.10 -19.39
N GLU A 574 -18.19 0.14 -19.68
CA GLU A 574 -18.95 0.12 -20.94
C GLU A 574 -19.84 1.37 -21.05
N TYR A 575 -20.55 1.72 -19.98
CA TYR A 575 -21.38 2.91 -19.89
C TYR A 575 -20.58 4.19 -20.18
N ALA A 576 -19.48 4.39 -19.46
CA ALA A 576 -18.60 5.53 -19.66
C ALA A 576 -17.94 5.55 -21.05
N THR A 577 -17.53 4.41 -21.59
CA THR A 577 -16.97 4.28 -22.94
C THR A 577 -18.00 4.68 -24.01
N HIS A 578 -19.25 4.22 -23.86
CA HIS A 578 -20.33 4.51 -24.80
C HIS A 578 -20.64 6.01 -24.89
N LEU A 579 -20.69 6.70 -23.74
CA LEU A 579 -20.92 8.14 -23.67
C LEU A 579 -19.70 8.94 -24.13
N LEU A 580 -18.50 8.55 -23.70
CA LEU A 580 -17.25 9.26 -24.02
C LEU A 580 -16.94 9.27 -25.53
N LYS A 581 -17.32 8.19 -26.26
CA LYS A 581 -17.23 8.11 -27.73
C LYS A 581 -18.16 9.07 -28.48
N GLN A 582 -19.18 9.64 -27.82
CA GLN A 582 -20.15 10.54 -28.48
C GLN A 582 -19.67 12.00 -28.50
N ILE A 583 -18.68 12.37 -27.68
CA ILE A 583 -18.16 13.74 -27.59
C ILE A 583 -17.23 14.03 -28.79
N PRO A 584 -17.53 15.02 -29.65
CA PRO A 584 -16.72 15.35 -30.82
C PRO A 584 -15.28 15.69 -30.45
N GLY A 585 -14.32 15.09 -31.18
CA GLY A 585 -12.89 15.31 -30.96
C GLY A 585 -12.28 14.48 -29.82
N VAL A 586 -13.04 13.64 -29.11
CA VAL A 586 -12.45 12.68 -28.18
C VAL A 586 -11.79 11.53 -28.95
N ARG A 587 -10.51 11.29 -28.65
CA ARG A 587 -9.79 10.06 -29.03
C ARG A 587 -9.47 9.26 -27.78
N LEU A 588 -10.04 8.06 -27.68
CA LEU A 588 -9.66 7.08 -26.67
C LEU A 588 -8.27 6.52 -26.96
N ILE A 589 -7.51 6.24 -25.92
CA ILE A 589 -6.16 5.68 -25.97
C ILE A 589 -6.19 4.36 -25.20
N GLY A 590 -6.12 3.24 -25.91
CA GLY A 590 -6.34 1.91 -25.35
C GLY A 590 -7.80 1.48 -25.48
N THR A 591 -8.12 0.83 -26.59
CA THR A 591 -9.45 0.32 -26.98
C THR A 591 -9.54 -1.21 -27.00
N ALA A 592 -8.46 -1.87 -26.55
CA ALA A 592 -8.37 -3.26 -26.11
C ALA A 592 -9.70 -3.87 -25.62
N ALA A 593 -10.17 -4.94 -26.29
CA ALA A 593 -11.42 -5.64 -25.98
C ALA A 593 -11.54 -6.09 -24.52
N ASN A 594 -10.49 -6.71 -23.97
CA ASN A 594 -10.38 -7.00 -22.54
C ASN A 594 -9.58 -5.90 -21.86
N LYS A 595 -10.25 -5.08 -21.04
CA LYS A 595 -9.62 -4.02 -20.24
C LYS A 595 -10.31 -3.80 -18.90
N ALA A 596 -9.53 -3.38 -17.92
CA ALA A 596 -10.01 -2.81 -16.67
C ALA A 596 -10.59 -1.40 -16.87
N SER A 597 -11.16 -0.85 -15.80
CA SER A 597 -11.94 0.39 -15.70
C SER A 597 -11.14 1.70 -15.88
N VAL A 598 -10.21 1.73 -16.85
CA VAL A 598 -9.33 2.87 -17.18
C VAL A 598 -9.65 3.44 -18.55
N LEU A 599 -9.85 4.76 -18.62
CA LEU A 599 -10.32 5.49 -19.81
C LEU A 599 -9.35 6.62 -20.18
N SER A 600 -8.13 6.28 -20.60
CA SER A 600 -7.22 7.29 -21.17
C SER A 600 -7.80 7.90 -22.44
N PHE A 601 -7.77 9.22 -22.56
CA PHE A 601 -8.22 9.94 -23.75
C PHE A 601 -7.47 11.27 -23.98
N THR A 602 -7.63 11.82 -25.19
CA THR A 602 -7.29 13.20 -25.55
C THR A 602 -8.51 13.88 -26.18
N LEU A 603 -8.66 15.20 -26.01
CA LEU A 603 -9.76 15.99 -26.58
C LEU A 603 -9.24 17.03 -27.58
N GLU A 604 -9.67 16.94 -28.83
CA GLU A 604 -9.26 17.85 -29.90
C GLU A 604 -9.65 19.32 -29.60
N GLY A 605 -8.67 20.22 -29.75
CA GLY A 605 -8.80 21.65 -29.46
C GLY A 605 -8.47 22.04 -28.02
N PHE A 606 -8.06 21.10 -27.18
CA PHE A 606 -7.70 21.33 -25.77
C PHE A 606 -6.43 20.57 -25.38
N THR A 607 -5.61 21.19 -24.54
CA THR A 607 -4.53 20.49 -23.82
C THR A 607 -5.12 19.61 -22.72
N ASN A 608 -4.42 18.53 -22.37
CA ASN A 608 -4.88 17.64 -21.29
C ASN A 608 -5.00 18.37 -19.94
N ASP A 609 -4.17 19.39 -19.68
CA ASP A 609 -4.23 20.23 -18.48
C ASP A 609 -5.46 21.16 -18.45
N GLU A 610 -5.88 21.74 -19.59
CA GLU A 610 -7.15 22.48 -19.68
C GLU A 610 -8.34 21.57 -19.33
N VAL A 611 -8.35 20.34 -19.86
CA VAL A 611 -9.41 19.35 -19.56
C VAL A 611 -9.40 18.96 -18.08
N GLY A 612 -8.23 18.66 -17.51
CA GLY A 612 -8.09 18.34 -16.09
C GLY A 612 -8.54 19.48 -15.17
N LYS A 613 -8.22 20.74 -15.52
CA LYS A 613 -8.68 21.93 -14.80
C LYS A 613 -10.19 22.15 -14.90
N ALA A 614 -10.79 21.87 -16.07
CA ALA A 614 -12.24 21.95 -16.23
C ALA A 614 -12.97 20.91 -15.35
N LEU A 615 -12.49 19.67 -15.36
CA LEU A 615 -13.02 18.57 -14.54
C LEU A 615 -12.88 18.86 -13.03
N ASN A 616 -11.71 19.34 -12.60
CA ASN A 616 -11.46 19.66 -11.19
C ASN A 616 -12.41 20.76 -10.66
N ARG A 617 -12.83 21.74 -11.48
CA ARG A 617 -13.81 22.77 -11.09
C ARG A 617 -15.19 22.21 -10.77
N GLU A 618 -15.56 21.07 -11.35
CA GLU A 618 -16.81 20.37 -11.09
C GLU A 618 -16.66 19.26 -10.02
N GLY A 619 -15.54 19.25 -9.29
CA GLY A 619 -15.25 18.27 -8.23
C GLY A 619 -14.68 16.93 -8.72
N ILE A 620 -14.38 16.82 -10.02
CA ILE A 620 -13.90 15.56 -10.63
C ILE A 620 -12.37 15.50 -10.61
N ALA A 621 -11.83 14.58 -9.81
CA ALA A 621 -10.41 14.29 -9.73
C ALA A 621 -10.00 13.24 -10.78
N VAL A 622 -9.29 13.66 -11.82
CA VAL A 622 -8.62 12.80 -12.81
C VAL A 622 -7.12 13.10 -12.84
N ARG A 623 -6.31 12.18 -13.39
CA ARG A 623 -4.90 12.46 -13.67
C ARG A 623 -4.67 12.88 -15.12
N THR A 624 -3.83 13.88 -15.29
CA THR A 624 -3.32 14.33 -16.59
C THR A 624 -1.81 14.12 -16.62
N GLY A 625 -1.27 13.64 -17.74
CA GLY A 625 0.18 13.46 -17.89
C GLY A 625 0.54 12.14 -18.53
N HIS A 626 1.75 11.66 -18.23
CA HIS A 626 2.33 10.47 -18.86
C HIS A 626 2.11 9.16 -18.08
N HIS A 627 1.40 9.21 -16.94
CA HIS A 627 1.04 8.07 -16.07
C HIS A 627 2.18 7.10 -15.73
N CYS A 628 3.42 7.57 -15.70
CA CYS A 628 4.61 6.72 -15.59
C CYS A 628 4.64 5.56 -16.61
N ALA A 629 4.18 5.81 -17.84
CA ALA A 629 4.06 4.85 -18.93
C ALA A 629 4.36 5.51 -20.29
N GLN A 630 5.42 6.34 -20.36
CA GLN A 630 5.77 7.10 -21.57
C GLN A 630 5.94 6.24 -22.84
N PRO A 631 6.56 5.04 -22.81
CA PRO A 631 6.76 4.24 -24.01
C PRO A 631 5.46 3.82 -24.70
N ILE A 632 4.44 3.38 -23.96
CA ILE A 632 3.15 3.05 -24.55
C ILE A 632 2.43 4.29 -25.09
N LEU A 633 2.42 5.41 -24.35
CA LEU A 633 1.75 6.62 -24.86
C LEU A 633 2.38 7.08 -26.18
N ARG A 634 3.71 7.05 -26.29
CA ARG A 634 4.45 7.34 -27.54
C ARG A 634 4.09 6.38 -28.66
N ARG A 635 3.99 5.07 -28.39
CA ARG A 635 3.49 4.07 -29.36
C ARG A 635 2.05 4.35 -29.81
N MET A 636 1.22 4.98 -28.97
CA MET A 636 -0.14 5.44 -29.31
C MET A 636 -0.19 6.87 -29.90
N GLY A 637 0.97 7.48 -30.18
CA GLY A 637 1.10 8.80 -30.81
C GLY A 637 0.88 10.01 -29.90
N VAL A 638 1.06 9.88 -28.58
CA VAL A 638 0.86 10.96 -27.59
C VAL A 638 1.93 10.97 -26.49
N GLU A 639 2.30 12.14 -25.98
CA GLU A 639 3.17 12.23 -24.79
C GLU A 639 2.38 12.14 -23.46
N THR A 640 1.12 12.58 -23.47
CA THR A 640 0.25 12.63 -22.29
C THR A 640 -1.21 12.37 -22.65
N THR A 641 -2.00 11.92 -21.67
CA THR A 641 -3.47 11.78 -21.77
C THR A 641 -4.14 12.34 -20.52
N VAL A 642 -5.46 12.57 -20.61
CA VAL A 642 -6.35 12.60 -19.43
C VAL A 642 -6.74 11.15 -19.13
N ARG A 643 -6.68 10.74 -17.87
CA ARG A 643 -6.99 9.38 -17.43
C ARG A 643 -7.94 9.37 -16.23
N PRO A 644 -9.26 9.44 -16.45
CA PRO A 644 -10.23 8.82 -15.56
C PRO A 644 -9.95 7.32 -15.45
N SER A 645 -9.99 6.83 -14.23
CA SER A 645 -9.83 5.44 -13.82
C SER A 645 -10.80 5.22 -12.67
N LEU A 646 -11.73 4.30 -12.86
CA LEU A 646 -12.87 4.12 -11.97
C LEU A 646 -12.57 3.00 -10.97
N ALA A 647 -13.41 2.90 -9.94
CA ALA A 647 -13.45 1.81 -8.99
C ALA A 647 -14.90 1.50 -8.64
N PHE A 648 -15.17 0.36 -8.02
CA PHE A 648 -16.51 -0.13 -7.72
C PHE A 648 -17.39 0.75 -6.79
N TYR A 649 -16.85 1.79 -6.16
CA TYR A 649 -17.63 2.81 -5.44
C TYR A 649 -18.05 4.01 -6.32
N ASN A 650 -17.58 4.08 -7.56
CA ASN A 650 -18.05 5.07 -8.53
C ASN A 650 -19.40 4.64 -9.11
N THR A 651 -20.17 5.61 -9.60
CA THR A 651 -21.55 5.41 -10.05
C THR A 651 -21.77 5.94 -11.47
N CYS A 652 -22.87 5.54 -12.13
CA CYS A 652 -23.27 6.15 -13.41
C CYS A 652 -23.45 7.66 -13.27
N GLN A 653 -23.99 8.14 -12.14
CA GLN A 653 -24.16 9.58 -11.88
C GLN A 653 -22.81 10.32 -11.81
N ASP A 654 -21.76 9.69 -11.25
CA ASP A 654 -20.39 10.24 -11.27
C ASP A 654 -19.86 10.36 -12.71
N VAL A 655 -20.18 9.37 -13.57
CA VAL A 655 -19.83 9.37 -15.00
C VAL A 655 -20.62 10.44 -15.76
N ASP A 656 -21.90 10.63 -15.47
CA ASP A 656 -22.76 11.60 -16.14
C ASP A 656 -22.26 13.04 -15.97
N VAL A 657 -21.86 13.41 -14.74
CA VAL A 657 -21.27 14.74 -14.47
C VAL A 657 -19.95 14.92 -15.22
N PHE A 658 -19.13 13.86 -15.35
CA PHE A 658 -17.90 13.88 -16.14
C PHE A 658 -18.17 14.08 -17.63
N ILE A 659 -19.12 13.34 -18.21
CA ILE A 659 -19.52 13.45 -19.61
C ILE A 659 -20.12 14.84 -19.90
N GLU A 660 -21.00 15.33 -19.03
CA GLU A 660 -21.60 16.67 -19.15
C GLU A 660 -20.52 17.76 -19.12
N THR A 661 -19.54 17.65 -18.22
CA THR A 661 -18.44 18.63 -18.11
C THR A 661 -17.61 18.69 -19.40
N LEU A 662 -17.34 17.54 -20.03
CA LEU A 662 -16.64 17.50 -21.32
C LEU A 662 -17.47 18.07 -22.48
N TRP A 663 -18.78 17.82 -22.50
CA TRP A 663 -19.69 18.45 -23.47
C TRP A 663 -19.70 19.96 -23.33
N ARG A 664 -19.90 20.48 -22.11
CA ARG A 664 -19.86 21.93 -21.82
C ARG A 664 -18.52 22.55 -22.24
N LEU A 665 -17.40 21.87 -21.96
CA LEU A 665 -16.07 22.32 -22.37
C LEU A 665 -15.96 22.41 -23.90
N LYS A 666 -16.46 21.41 -24.64
CA LYS A 666 -16.42 21.37 -26.10
C LYS A 666 -17.35 22.38 -26.77
N THR A 667 -18.49 22.73 -26.16
CA THR A 667 -19.40 23.77 -26.66
C THR A 667 -19.00 25.20 -26.25
N SER A 668 -17.96 25.38 -25.42
CA SER A 668 -17.46 26.69 -24.99
C SER A 668 -16.37 27.27 -25.90
N LYS A 669 -16.01 26.57 -26.98
CA LYS A 669 -15.14 27.03 -28.08
C LYS A 669 -15.89 26.85 -29.40
#